data_AF-A0A1M4VCF5-F1
#
_entry.id   AF-A0A1M4VCF5-F1
#
_cell.length_a   1.000
_cell.length_b   1.000
_cell.length_c   1.000
_cell.angle_alpha   90.00
_cell.angle_beta   90.00
_cell.angle_gamma   90.00
#
_symmetry.space_group_name_H-M   'P 1'
#
loop_
_entity.id
_entity.type
_entity.pdbx_description
1 polymer ?
#
loop_
_entity_poly.entity_id
_entity_poly.type
_entity_poly.pdbx_seq_one_letter_code
_entity_poly.pdbx_strand_id
1 'polypeptide(L)'
;MLNIAFQYDVYSKEWVVCKDEVCLYEDIEKIPCAVLIPHAPKSMIYVTVQPVGQKSFVKELENGEKADIKHVLTAAAEEKDYLYKPPYIEVNGEYAFRWRIFQSTAGGAINIACDIASVIIRQNGDFLKKWCTWKTVSCVANQKKDIILFKNLDTAYSKDLYDIRRMDQQPKLRIPDIVAGTAIEAMRDGTGVLEGIRPSVLSCTSGWEKILAYFEHPFDVNIYYLKNFIGDAFDELFPRNCRDNFRPLCDYLEIRKPPKSLRKAHTFYPYAVVWFCIFRQWGIHDINLIQRFFSFQKWNKNRSLEPFHYFPKEKYVGLFNYYAKENWKRFEYFCKWLIERIGEKRFMQWFYQTVKEDSIGQMAKDCLRMFYGHADDISEELRELIAREKLSNRVHNALCSETAFLKRQKYERILYEDAMAKLECNLNDYEFRLTHSTQTIVQLGMIFSNCVAGYCDDAINKRCAIAYVRQGDRYVACIELINRHGKLHIKQALGKYNEYLDETDRFFCRYWANLFKMTYEEKYLGAKERDIIIPDVKYERISHQKGIDEMYLKELQEIPKKKIVRGYYEILWKELKNVTKKRLNEPPWMHFTDEYARLMYLYPEAQRIYEAAFDGNMEAAYVLGQIYMDDIGVPHDYSLAKKWMKTAKSAGHPNAWRVLKSIQLIAHMTNDDMDEYERRLAKAILRLRQKSIIEDGNQKLNLLDNAG
;
A
#
# COMPACT_ATOMS: atom_id res chain seq x y z
N MET A 1 -31.62 -10.66 -40.72
CA MET A 1 -30.56 -9.78 -41.25
C MET A 1 -30.50 -8.58 -40.34
N LEU A 2 -29.32 -8.25 -39.83
CA LEU A 2 -29.09 -7.10 -38.96
C LEU A 2 -28.31 -6.05 -39.74
N ASN A 3 -28.82 -4.82 -39.77
CA ASN A 3 -28.10 -3.67 -40.30
C ASN A 3 -28.55 -2.44 -39.50
N ILE A 4 -27.78 -2.10 -38.47
CA ILE A 4 -28.13 -1.04 -37.51
C ILE A 4 -26.93 -0.12 -37.35
N ALA A 5 -27.19 1.19 -37.32
CA ALA A 5 -26.23 2.18 -36.88
C ALA A 5 -26.67 2.80 -35.56
N PHE A 6 -25.71 3.29 -34.79
CA PHE A 6 -25.91 4.03 -33.55
C PHE A 6 -25.19 5.35 -33.63
N GLN A 7 -25.82 6.37 -33.07
CA GLN A 7 -25.28 7.72 -32.95
C GLN A 7 -25.31 8.15 -31.48
N TYR A 8 -24.42 9.06 -31.11
CA TYR A 8 -24.49 9.70 -29.81
C TYR A 8 -25.63 10.73 -29.81
N ASP A 9 -26.54 10.63 -28.85
CA ASP A 9 -27.57 11.63 -28.60
C ASP A 9 -27.12 12.60 -27.52
N VAL A 10 -27.02 13.86 -27.91
CA VAL A 10 -26.47 14.94 -27.12
C VAL A 10 -27.36 15.34 -25.95
N TYR A 11 -28.67 15.14 -26.07
CA TYR A 11 -29.65 15.54 -25.06
C TYR A 11 -29.74 14.51 -23.95
N SER A 12 -29.84 13.23 -24.30
CA SER A 12 -29.80 12.14 -23.31
C SER A 12 -28.39 11.84 -22.79
N LYS A 13 -27.34 12.26 -23.53
CA LYS A 13 -25.93 11.88 -23.29
C LYS A 13 -25.71 10.37 -23.38
N GLU A 14 -26.47 9.71 -24.25
CA GLU A 14 -26.43 8.26 -24.45
C GLU A 14 -26.27 7.91 -25.93
N TRP A 15 -25.80 6.69 -26.21
CA TRP A 15 -25.83 6.15 -27.55
C TRP A 15 -27.23 5.62 -27.85
N VAL A 16 -27.78 6.01 -29.00
CA VAL A 16 -29.12 5.60 -29.44
C VAL A 16 -29.07 5.01 -30.85
N VAL A 17 -30.10 4.25 -31.20
CA VAL A 17 -30.26 3.75 -32.57
C VAL A 17 -30.43 4.93 -33.53
N CYS A 18 -29.60 4.99 -34.55
CA CYS A 18 -29.66 5.99 -35.61
C CYS A 18 -30.86 5.70 -36.51
N LYS A 19 -31.76 6.68 -36.66
CA LYS A 19 -32.95 6.60 -37.53
C LYS A 19 -32.78 7.33 -38.86
N ASP A 20 -31.65 8.00 -39.04
CA ASP A 20 -31.36 8.82 -40.20
C ASP A 20 -30.71 7.97 -41.30
N GLU A 21 -31.41 7.79 -42.42
CA GLU A 21 -30.95 6.93 -43.53
C GLU A 21 -29.61 7.37 -44.11
N VAL A 22 -29.34 8.67 -44.17
CA VAL A 22 -28.04 9.18 -44.67
C VAL A 22 -26.93 8.77 -43.72
N CYS A 23 -27.15 8.96 -42.42
CA CYS A 23 -26.20 8.55 -41.39
C CYS A 23 -26.02 7.03 -41.27
N LEU A 24 -26.95 6.22 -41.78
CA LEU A 24 -26.85 4.76 -41.81
C LEU A 24 -25.90 4.26 -42.91
N TYR A 25 -26.02 4.80 -44.13
CA TYR A 25 -25.41 4.22 -45.32
C TYR A 25 -24.22 5.00 -45.88
N GLU A 26 -24.16 6.32 -45.68
CA GLU A 26 -23.16 7.15 -46.33
C GLU A 26 -21.79 7.04 -45.64
N ASP A 27 -20.72 7.32 -46.39
CA ASP A 27 -19.36 7.40 -45.85
C ASP A 27 -19.27 8.53 -44.82
N ILE A 28 -18.54 8.30 -43.72
CA ILE A 28 -18.41 9.27 -42.63
C ILE A 28 -17.81 10.61 -43.09
N GLU A 29 -17.01 10.58 -44.16
CA GLU A 29 -16.39 11.75 -44.78
C GLU A 29 -17.38 12.69 -45.48
N LYS A 30 -18.59 12.21 -45.76
CA LYS A 30 -19.67 12.96 -46.42
C LYS A 30 -20.78 13.37 -45.46
N ILE A 31 -20.73 12.90 -44.21
CA ILE A 31 -21.74 13.18 -43.18
C ILE A 31 -21.24 14.31 -42.29
N PRO A 32 -22.00 15.41 -42.13
CA PRO A 32 -21.72 16.43 -41.14
C PRO A 32 -21.43 15.86 -39.75
N CYS A 33 -20.25 16.17 -39.19
CA CYS A 33 -19.85 15.72 -37.86
C CYS A 33 -19.52 16.91 -36.95
N ALA A 34 -19.85 16.81 -35.66
CA ALA A 34 -19.54 17.84 -34.66
C ALA A 34 -19.07 17.26 -33.32
N VAL A 35 -18.05 17.87 -32.72
CA VAL A 35 -17.63 17.60 -31.35
C VAL A 35 -18.28 18.62 -30.41
N LEU A 36 -18.74 18.14 -29.26
CA LEU A 36 -19.43 18.94 -28.26
C LEU A 36 -18.53 19.21 -27.07
N ILE A 37 -18.46 20.46 -26.66
CA ILE A 37 -17.72 20.90 -25.49
C ILE A 37 -18.71 21.34 -24.40
N PRO A 38 -18.65 20.75 -23.19
CA PRO A 38 -19.39 21.26 -22.04
C PRO A 38 -18.89 22.67 -21.63
N HIS A 39 -19.77 23.67 -21.59
CA HIS A 39 -19.41 25.06 -21.27
C HIS A 39 -19.98 25.55 -19.91
N ALA A 40 -21.22 25.18 -19.58
CA ALA A 40 -21.87 25.47 -18.30
C ALA A 40 -22.79 24.29 -17.91
N PRO A 41 -23.40 24.24 -16.70
CA PRO A 41 -24.28 23.14 -16.30
C PRO A 41 -25.43 22.84 -17.29
N LYS A 42 -25.74 23.79 -18.19
CA LYS A 42 -26.84 23.73 -19.16
C LYS A 42 -26.53 24.33 -20.55
N SER A 43 -25.27 24.54 -20.94
CA SER A 43 -24.91 24.98 -22.31
C SER A 43 -23.79 24.14 -22.91
N MET A 44 -23.86 23.94 -24.22
CA MET A 44 -22.94 23.11 -25.01
C MET A 44 -22.45 23.89 -26.22
N ILE A 45 -21.16 23.74 -26.53
CA ILE A 45 -20.55 24.36 -27.70
C ILE A 45 -20.35 23.29 -28.76
N TYR A 46 -20.95 23.52 -29.93
CA TYR A 46 -20.82 22.66 -31.10
C TYR A 46 -19.65 23.14 -31.94
N VAL A 47 -18.70 22.26 -32.19
CA VAL A 47 -17.57 22.52 -33.05
C VAL A 47 -17.61 21.54 -34.22
N THR A 48 -17.95 22.03 -35.41
CA THR A 48 -18.02 21.16 -36.59
C THR A 48 -16.64 20.59 -36.93
N VAL A 49 -16.58 19.32 -37.33
CA VAL A 49 -15.33 18.64 -37.72
C VAL A 49 -15.10 18.80 -39.22
N GLN A 50 -16.16 18.68 -40.02
CA GLN A 50 -16.18 18.90 -41.46
C GLN A 50 -16.97 20.17 -41.81
N PRO A 51 -16.68 20.83 -42.95
CA PRO A 51 -17.46 21.98 -43.40
C PRO A 51 -18.84 21.54 -43.92
N VAL A 52 -19.91 22.04 -43.31
CA VAL A 52 -21.28 21.90 -43.83
C VAL A 52 -21.51 23.04 -44.81
N GLY A 53 -21.72 22.73 -46.10
CA GLY A 53 -22.01 23.76 -47.11
C GLY A 53 -20.97 24.89 -47.21
N GLN A 54 -19.68 24.56 -47.02
CA GLN A 54 -18.50 25.46 -47.04
C GLN A 54 -18.22 26.33 -45.81
N LYS A 55 -19.01 26.26 -44.72
CA LYS A 55 -18.67 27.02 -43.48
C LYS A 55 -18.54 26.12 -42.26
N SER A 56 -17.40 26.29 -41.60
CA SER A 56 -17.16 25.82 -40.24
C SER A 56 -17.76 26.83 -39.27
N PHE A 57 -18.50 26.37 -38.27
CA PHE A 57 -19.01 27.27 -37.23
C PHE A 57 -18.79 26.66 -35.84
N VAL A 58 -18.65 27.56 -34.88
CA VAL A 58 -18.74 27.28 -33.47
C VAL A 58 -20.02 27.93 -32.99
N LYS A 59 -20.94 27.13 -32.45
CA LYS A 59 -22.23 27.61 -31.97
C LYS A 59 -22.42 27.17 -30.52
N GLU A 60 -22.66 28.13 -29.65
CA GLU A 60 -23.19 27.86 -28.32
C GLU A 60 -24.69 27.61 -28.43
N LEU A 61 -25.17 26.52 -27.84
CA LEU A 61 -26.59 26.24 -27.70
C LEU A 61 -27.00 26.42 -26.24
N GLU A 62 -28.08 27.17 -26.04
CA GLU A 62 -28.76 27.26 -24.76
C GLU A 62 -29.63 26.03 -24.50
N ASN A 63 -30.08 25.86 -23.26
CA ASN A 63 -30.79 24.67 -22.80
C ASN A 63 -32.07 24.40 -23.63
N GLY A 64 -32.09 23.27 -24.36
CA GLY A 64 -33.23 22.85 -25.18
C GLY A 64 -33.22 23.38 -26.62
N GLU A 65 -32.27 24.25 -27.00
CA GLU A 65 -32.05 24.58 -28.39
C GLU A 65 -31.50 23.38 -29.15
N LYS A 66 -32.12 23.05 -30.28
CA LYS A 66 -31.58 22.04 -31.19
C LYS A 66 -30.67 22.70 -32.23
N ALA A 67 -29.51 22.10 -32.46
CA ALA A 67 -28.71 22.45 -33.63
C ALA A 67 -29.56 22.16 -34.88
N ASP A 68 -29.88 23.19 -35.67
CA ASP A 68 -30.58 23.04 -36.94
C ASP A 68 -29.62 22.56 -38.03
N ILE A 69 -29.05 21.38 -37.82
CA ILE A 69 -28.15 20.73 -38.77
C ILE A 69 -28.76 19.38 -39.12
N LYS A 70 -29.25 19.28 -40.36
CA LYS A 70 -29.75 18.02 -40.90
C LYS A 70 -28.59 17.01 -40.99
N HIS A 71 -28.86 15.75 -40.65
CA HIS A 71 -27.94 14.63 -40.82
C HIS A 71 -26.58 14.81 -40.10
N VAL A 72 -26.58 15.34 -38.86
CA VAL A 72 -25.35 15.49 -38.07
C VAL A 72 -25.09 14.31 -37.14
N LEU A 73 -23.86 13.79 -37.18
CA LEU A 73 -23.32 12.90 -36.17
C LEU A 73 -22.53 13.70 -35.13
N THR A 74 -22.66 13.32 -33.87
CA THR A 74 -22.02 14.04 -32.77
C THR A 74 -21.15 13.15 -31.92
N ALA A 75 -20.20 13.77 -31.23
CA ALA A 75 -19.41 13.16 -30.18
C ALA A 75 -19.20 14.15 -29.02
N ALA A 76 -19.00 13.66 -27.81
CA ALA A 76 -18.75 14.50 -26.63
C ALA A 76 -17.26 14.52 -26.26
N ALA A 77 -16.73 15.70 -25.98
CA ALA A 77 -15.38 15.88 -25.43
C ALA A 77 -15.36 15.63 -23.92
N GLU A 78 -14.35 14.92 -23.43
CA GLU A 78 -14.08 14.79 -22.00
C GLU A 78 -13.28 16.01 -21.50
N GLU A 79 -13.36 16.35 -20.22
CA GLU A 79 -12.66 17.52 -19.64
C GLU A 79 -11.15 17.56 -19.93
N LYS A 80 -10.53 16.40 -20.14
CA LYS A 80 -9.10 16.28 -20.46
C LYS A 80 -8.77 16.61 -21.92
N ASP A 81 -9.76 16.58 -22.80
CA ASP A 81 -9.60 16.66 -24.26
C ASP A 81 -9.81 18.08 -24.80
N TYR A 82 -10.16 19.05 -23.94
CA TYR A 82 -10.38 20.43 -24.37
C TYR A 82 -9.92 21.47 -23.36
N LEU A 83 -9.61 22.67 -23.87
CA LEU A 83 -9.40 23.88 -23.10
C LEU A 83 -10.31 24.96 -23.66
N TYR A 84 -11.22 25.44 -22.82
CA TYR A 84 -12.14 26.52 -23.18
C TYR A 84 -11.90 27.74 -22.29
N LYS A 85 -11.49 28.86 -22.90
CA LYS A 85 -11.26 30.16 -22.26
C LYS A 85 -11.63 31.26 -23.26
N PRO A 86 -12.83 31.85 -23.24
CA PRO A 86 -13.25 32.83 -24.25
C PRO A 86 -12.19 33.92 -24.48
N PRO A 87 -11.82 34.25 -25.73
CA PRO A 87 -12.34 33.76 -27.03
C PRO A 87 -11.58 32.54 -27.59
N TYR A 88 -10.83 31.83 -26.75
CA TYR A 88 -9.99 30.67 -27.10
C TYR A 88 -10.68 29.33 -26.85
N ILE A 89 -10.62 28.46 -27.85
CA ILE A 89 -11.09 27.07 -27.77
C ILE A 89 -9.99 26.16 -28.33
N GLU A 90 -9.60 25.16 -27.55
CA GLU A 90 -8.78 24.05 -28.04
C GLU A 90 -9.50 22.73 -27.77
N VAL A 91 -9.61 21.89 -28.80
CA VAL A 91 -10.08 20.51 -28.69
C VAL A 91 -8.99 19.63 -29.28
N ASN A 92 -8.58 18.60 -28.55
CA ASN A 92 -7.58 17.64 -28.99
C ASN A 92 -7.92 16.27 -28.40
N GLY A 93 -8.47 15.38 -29.23
CA GLY A 93 -8.86 14.04 -28.79
C GLY A 93 -9.27 13.11 -29.92
N GLU A 94 -9.59 11.86 -29.56
CA GLU A 94 -10.14 10.87 -30.48
C GLU A 94 -11.60 10.58 -30.14
N TYR A 95 -12.49 10.70 -31.12
CA TYR A 95 -13.93 10.70 -30.91
C TYR A 95 -14.64 9.67 -31.77
N ALA A 96 -15.51 8.88 -31.16
CA ALA A 96 -16.42 7.96 -31.86
C ALA A 96 -17.68 8.72 -32.31
N PHE A 97 -17.99 8.66 -33.60
CA PHE A 97 -19.16 9.36 -34.19
C PHE A 97 -20.32 8.42 -34.51
N ARG A 98 -20.00 7.19 -34.93
CA ARG A 98 -21.00 6.21 -35.37
C ARG A 98 -20.53 4.81 -35.05
N TRP A 99 -21.44 3.99 -34.51
CA TRP A 99 -21.27 2.54 -34.46
C TRP A 99 -22.18 1.88 -35.47
N ARG A 100 -21.75 0.76 -36.07
CA ARG A 100 -22.52 -0.02 -37.03
C ARG A 100 -22.42 -1.49 -36.69
N ILE A 101 -23.54 -2.19 -36.78
CA ILE A 101 -23.60 -3.65 -36.68
C ILE A 101 -24.27 -4.21 -37.92
N PHE A 102 -23.56 -5.11 -38.60
CA PHE A 102 -24.04 -5.79 -39.79
C PHE A 102 -23.92 -7.31 -39.67
N GLN A 103 -24.99 -8.02 -39.98
CA GLN A 103 -25.05 -9.47 -40.07
C GLN A 103 -26.04 -9.91 -41.18
N SER A 104 -25.54 -10.56 -42.23
CA SER A 104 -26.35 -10.93 -43.39
C SER A 104 -27.38 -12.03 -43.07
N THR A 105 -26.99 -13.01 -42.25
CA THR A 105 -27.80 -14.20 -41.90
C THR A 105 -27.64 -14.54 -40.42
N ALA A 106 -28.67 -15.13 -39.80
CA ALA A 106 -28.57 -15.63 -38.44
C ALA A 106 -27.49 -16.72 -38.36
N GLY A 107 -26.54 -16.60 -37.43
CA GLY A 107 -25.37 -17.50 -37.32
C GLY A 107 -24.24 -17.21 -38.31
N GLY A 108 -24.42 -16.22 -39.21
CA GLY A 108 -23.37 -15.67 -40.04
C GLY A 108 -22.43 -14.73 -39.28
N ALA A 109 -21.36 -14.29 -39.94
CA ALA A 109 -20.40 -13.35 -39.35
C ALA A 109 -21.07 -12.03 -38.97
N ILE A 110 -20.87 -11.58 -37.74
CA ILE A 110 -21.29 -10.28 -37.25
C ILE A 110 -20.12 -9.31 -37.39
N ASN A 111 -20.37 -8.13 -37.95
CA ASN A 111 -19.41 -7.06 -38.12
C ASN A 111 -19.84 -5.91 -37.21
N ILE A 112 -18.97 -5.50 -36.30
CA ILE A 112 -19.15 -4.35 -35.42
C ILE A 112 -18.10 -3.34 -35.83
N ALA A 113 -18.51 -2.18 -36.32
CA ALA A 113 -17.60 -1.12 -36.76
C ALA A 113 -17.86 0.17 -36.00
N CYS A 114 -16.81 0.95 -35.75
CA CYS A 114 -16.91 2.30 -35.24
C CYS A 114 -16.11 3.25 -36.13
N ASP A 115 -16.75 4.33 -36.55
CA ASP A 115 -16.12 5.43 -37.26
C ASP A 115 -15.61 6.45 -36.22
N ILE A 116 -14.30 6.66 -36.20
CA ILE A 116 -13.59 7.51 -35.25
C ILE A 116 -12.87 8.62 -36.02
N ALA A 117 -12.75 9.80 -35.42
CA ALA A 117 -11.80 10.80 -35.87
C ALA A 117 -10.86 11.25 -34.75
N SER A 118 -9.58 11.40 -35.08
CA SER A 118 -8.65 12.20 -34.30
C SER A 118 -8.86 13.66 -34.71
N VAL A 119 -9.25 14.50 -33.75
CA VAL A 119 -9.72 15.87 -34.00
C VAL A 119 -8.85 16.85 -33.21
N ILE A 120 -8.23 17.79 -33.91
CA ILE A 120 -7.53 18.94 -33.34
C ILE A 120 -8.20 20.19 -33.85
N ILE A 121 -8.78 20.99 -32.95
CA ILE A 121 -9.42 22.25 -33.28
C ILE A 121 -8.85 23.34 -32.40
N ARG A 122 -8.44 24.45 -33.00
CA ARG A 122 -7.96 25.64 -32.31
C ARG A 122 -8.68 26.87 -32.84
N GLN A 123 -9.43 27.53 -31.97
CA GLN A 123 -10.07 28.81 -32.25
C GLN A 123 -9.47 29.89 -31.38
N ASN A 124 -9.19 31.06 -31.96
CA ASN A 124 -8.84 32.28 -31.24
C ASN A 124 -9.55 33.46 -31.92
N GLY A 125 -10.64 33.94 -31.33
CA GLY A 125 -11.53 34.91 -31.97
C GLY A 125 -12.15 34.34 -33.25
N ASP A 126 -12.04 35.08 -34.36
CA ASP A 126 -12.58 34.66 -35.67
C ASP A 126 -11.71 33.60 -36.38
N PHE A 127 -10.49 33.35 -35.88
CA PHE A 127 -9.54 32.45 -36.52
C PHE A 127 -9.72 31.01 -36.04
N LEU A 128 -10.00 30.08 -36.96
CA LEU A 128 -10.30 28.68 -36.68
C LEU A 128 -9.40 27.75 -37.51
N LYS A 129 -8.49 27.02 -36.84
CA LYS A 129 -7.71 25.93 -37.45
C LYS A 129 -8.27 24.57 -37.04
N LYS A 130 -8.29 23.64 -37.99
CA LYS A 130 -8.78 22.28 -37.80
C LYS A 130 -7.87 21.27 -38.49
N TRP A 131 -7.63 20.17 -37.80
CA TRP A 131 -7.04 18.96 -38.37
C TRP A 131 -7.92 17.79 -37.95
N CYS A 132 -8.27 16.96 -38.92
CA CYS A 132 -9.11 15.79 -38.70
C CYS A 132 -8.54 14.63 -39.49
N THR A 133 -8.39 13.48 -38.84
CA THR A 133 -7.99 12.23 -39.50
C THR A 133 -9.02 11.16 -39.14
N TRP A 134 -9.66 10.60 -40.16
CA TRP A 134 -10.69 9.58 -40.02
C TRP A 134 -10.09 8.18 -40.00
N LYS A 135 -10.64 7.31 -39.14
CA LYS A 135 -10.34 5.89 -39.11
C LYS A 135 -11.60 5.10 -38.78
N THR A 136 -11.82 3.99 -39.50
CA THR A 136 -12.83 3.00 -39.10
C THR A 136 -12.13 1.84 -38.42
N VAL A 137 -12.58 1.54 -37.22
CA VAL A 137 -12.14 0.39 -36.44
C VAL A 137 -13.24 -0.67 -36.46
N SER A 138 -12.89 -1.94 -36.49
CA SER A 138 -13.90 -2.99 -36.60
C SER A 138 -13.52 -4.29 -35.91
N CYS A 139 -14.55 -5.03 -35.52
CA CYS A 139 -14.49 -6.38 -35.01
C CYS A 139 -15.41 -7.28 -35.85
N VAL A 140 -14.91 -8.41 -36.31
CA VAL A 140 -15.68 -9.41 -37.04
C VAL A 140 -15.68 -10.70 -36.24
N ALA A 141 -16.85 -11.16 -35.80
CA ALA A 141 -16.99 -12.40 -35.07
C ALA A 141 -17.79 -13.42 -35.90
N ASN A 142 -17.26 -14.62 -36.07
CA ASN A 142 -17.89 -15.71 -36.80
C ASN A 142 -17.90 -16.96 -35.93
N GLN A 143 -19.04 -17.21 -35.28
CA GLN A 143 -19.20 -18.33 -34.35
C GLN A 143 -19.10 -19.70 -35.03
N LYS A 144 -19.51 -19.81 -36.30
CA LYS A 144 -19.43 -21.06 -37.07
C LYS A 144 -17.99 -21.44 -37.40
N LYS A 145 -17.13 -20.44 -37.63
CA LYS A 145 -15.71 -20.64 -37.92
C LYS A 145 -14.82 -20.58 -36.68
N ASP A 146 -15.39 -20.26 -35.52
CA ASP A 146 -14.65 -20.00 -34.28
C ASP A 146 -13.53 -18.97 -34.46
N ILE A 147 -13.84 -17.88 -35.18
CA ILE A 147 -12.90 -16.79 -35.48
C ILE A 147 -13.49 -15.47 -35.01
N ILE A 148 -12.71 -14.69 -34.27
CA ILE A 148 -12.95 -13.27 -34.01
C ILE A 148 -11.71 -12.46 -34.43
N LEU A 149 -11.92 -11.39 -35.18
CA LEU A 149 -10.85 -10.56 -35.74
C LEU A 149 -11.08 -9.10 -35.39
N PHE A 150 -10.04 -8.44 -34.90
CA PHE A 150 -10.04 -7.01 -34.61
C PHE A 150 -9.15 -6.29 -35.64
N LYS A 151 -9.64 -5.19 -36.21
CA LYS A 151 -8.92 -4.39 -37.21
C LYS A 151 -8.93 -2.91 -36.82
N ASN A 152 -7.75 -2.29 -36.84
CA ASN A 152 -7.52 -0.86 -36.53
C ASN A 152 -8.01 -0.40 -35.15
N LEU A 153 -8.37 -1.30 -34.24
CA LEU A 153 -8.55 -0.99 -32.83
C LEU A 153 -7.15 -0.84 -32.25
N ASP A 154 -6.66 0.40 -32.07
CA ASP A 154 -5.28 0.66 -31.64
C ASP A 154 -4.87 -0.19 -30.42
N THR A 155 -4.18 -1.30 -30.69
CA THR A 155 -3.39 -2.05 -29.74
C THR A 155 -2.01 -1.40 -29.74
N ALA A 156 -1.69 -0.67 -28.68
CA ALA A 156 -0.34 -0.16 -28.47
C ALA A 156 0.65 -1.33 -28.32
N TYR A 157 1.17 -1.86 -29.43
CA TYR A 157 2.05 -3.05 -29.60
C TYR A 157 1.33 -4.35 -30.02
N SER A 158 1.13 -4.56 -31.32
CA SER A 158 1.52 -5.83 -31.96
C SER A 158 1.76 -5.61 -33.45
N LYS A 159 2.95 -5.97 -33.92
CA LYS A 159 3.34 -5.99 -35.35
C LYS A 159 3.18 -7.38 -35.97
N ASP A 160 2.67 -8.34 -35.19
CA ASP A 160 2.58 -9.73 -35.58
C ASP A 160 1.11 -10.12 -35.74
N LEU A 161 0.60 -9.87 -36.95
CA LEU A 161 -0.49 -10.67 -37.52
C LEU A 161 0.01 -12.12 -37.49
N TYR A 162 -0.55 -12.99 -36.66
CA TYR A 162 -0.77 -14.44 -36.91
C TYR A 162 -1.20 -15.23 -35.66
N ASP A 163 -1.37 -14.63 -34.48
CA ASP A 163 -1.92 -15.34 -33.32
C ASP A 163 -3.22 -14.71 -32.80
N ILE A 164 -4.33 -15.44 -33.00
CA ILE A 164 -5.73 -14.99 -32.82
C ILE A 164 -6.18 -15.06 -31.34
N ARG A 165 -5.29 -15.30 -30.36
CA ARG A 165 -5.70 -15.51 -28.96
C ARG A 165 -4.82 -14.86 -27.90
N ARG A 166 -4.30 -13.65 -28.14
CA ARG A 166 -3.66 -12.86 -27.09
C ARG A 166 -4.20 -11.44 -27.05
N MET A 167 -4.93 -11.18 -25.99
CA MET A 167 -5.67 -9.95 -25.76
C MET A 167 -5.03 -9.14 -24.64
N ASP A 168 -3.71 -8.97 -24.68
CA ASP A 168 -2.96 -8.23 -23.67
C ASP A 168 -3.27 -6.72 -23.74
N GLN A 169 -4.12 -6.30 -24.68
CA GLN A 169 -4.45 -4.90 -24.95
C GLN A 169 -5.91 -4.77 -25.36
N GLN A 170 -6.75 -4.40 -24.40
CA GLN A 170 -8.09 -3.95 -24.69
C GLN A 170 -8.05 -2.76 -25.66
N PRO A 171 -9.00 -2.64 -26.61
CA PRO A 171 -9.13 -1.43 -27.38
C PRO A 171 -9.34 -0.23 -26.44
N LYS A 172 -8.56 0.84 -26.62
CA LYS A 172 -8.76 2.10 -25.88
C LYS A 172 -10.17 2.67 -26.06
N LEU A 173 -10.82 2.33 -27.18
CA LEU A 173 -12.19 2.73 -27.48
C LEU A 173 -13.21 1.89 -26.71
N ARG A 174 -13.91 2.52 -25.76
CA ARG A 174 -15.04 1.91 -25.06
C ARG A 174 -16.23 1.73 -26.01
N ILE A 175 -16.68 0.49 -26.18
CA ILE A 175 -17.95 0.19 -26.88
C ILE A 175 -19.15 0.52 -25.97
N PRO A 176 -20.19 1.21 -26.48
CA PRO A 176 -21.39 1.50 -25.71
C PRO A 176 -22.20 0.24 -25.39
N ASP A 177 -22.87 0.22 -24.24
CA ASP A 177 -23.61 -0.96 -23.75
C ASP A 177 -24.77 -1.35 -24.69
N ILE A 178 -25.44 -0.39 -25.31
CA ILE A 178 -26.49 -0.64 -26.31
C ILE A 178 -25.93 -1.36 -27.56
N VAL A 179 -24.72 -1.01 -27.99
CA VAL A 179 -24.06 -1.60 -29.16
C VAL A 179 -23.59 -3.01 -28.80
N ALA A 180 -22.93 -3.18 -27.66
CA ALA A 180 -22.48 -4.48 -27.19
C ALA A 180 -23.66 -5.43 -26.93
N GLY A 181 -24.73 -4.94 -26.31
CA GLY A 181 -25.96 -5.69 -26.09
C GLY A 181 -26.61 -6.15 -27.40
N THR A 182 -26.71 -5.25 -28.39
CA THR A 182 -27.27 -5.61 -29.71
C THR A 182 -26.41 -6.66 -30.42
N ALA A 183 -25.08 -6.53 -30.36
CA ALA A 183 -24.18 -7.51 -30.92
C ALA A 183 -24.34 -8.88 -30.26
N ILE A 184 -24.44 -8.92 -28.93
CA ILE A 184 -24.67 -10.14 -28.17
C ILE A 184 -26.02 -10.76 -28.53
N GLU A 185 -27.11 -9.99 -28.65
CA GLU A 185 -28.41 -10.55 -29.07
C GLU A 185 -28.33 -11.25 -30.43
N ALA A 186 -27.65 -10.64 -31.41
CA ALA A 186 -27.44 -11.25 -32.72
C ALA A 186 -26.60 -12.53 -32.66
N MET A 187 -25.56 -12.55 -31.83
CA MET A 187 -24.77 -13.77 -31.58
C MET A 187 -25.58 -14.82 -30.78
N ARG A 188 -26.52 -14.43 -29.93
CA ARG A 188 -27.44 -15.34 -29.22
C ARG A 188 -28.37 -16.07 -30.18
N ASP A 189 -28.92 -15.34 -31.13
CA ASP A 189 -29.76 -15.93 -32.19
C ASP A 189 -28.92 -16.87 -33.06
N GLY A 190 -27.70 -16.46 -33.41
CA GLY A 190 -26.74 -17.31 -34.13
C GLY A 190 -26.40 -18.60 -33.39
N THR A 191 -26.12 -18.50 -32.08
CA THR A 191 -25.87 -19.68 -31.23
C THR A 191 -27.10 -20.57 -31.14
N GLY A 192 -28.30 -19.99 -31.06
CA GLY A 192 -29.55 -20.77 -31.08
C GLY A 192 -29.72 -21.60 -32.34
N VAL A 193 -29.33 -21.06 -33.50
CA VAL A 193 -29.33 -21.78 -34.77
C VAL A 193 -28.24 -22.86 -34.82
N LEU A 194 -27.03 -22.57 -34.33
CA LEU A 194 -25.89 -23.48 -34.40
C LEU A 194 -25.96 -24.63 -33.39
N GLU A 195 -26.42 -24.35 -32.17
CA GLU A 195 -26.37 -25.28 -31.01
C GLU A 195 -27.75 -25.82 -30.61
N GLY A 196 -28.83 -25.36 -31.27
CA GLY A 196 -30.21 -25.72 -30.99
C GLY A 196 -30.77 -25.14 -29.69
N ILE A 197 -29.99 -24.34 -28.96
CA ILE A 197 -30.40 -23.69 -27.71
C ILE A 197 -29.93 -22.25 -27.72
N ARG A 198 -30.87 -21.32 -27.52
CA ARG A 198 -30.58 -19.89 -27.39
C ARG A 198 -30.13 -19.57 -25.96
N PRO A 199 -28.86 -19.20 -25.71
CA PRO A 199 -28.36 -19.00 -24.35
C PRO A 199 -28.94 -17.76 -23.67
N SER A 200 -29.00 -17.76 -22.34
CA SER A 200 -29.31 -16.57 -21.53
C SER A 200 -28.03 -15.80 -21.18
N VAL A 201 -28.07 -14.46 -21.26
CA VAL A 201 -26.94 -13.60 -20.89
C VAL A 201 -27.38 -12.62 -19.81
N LEU A 202 -27.09 -12.94 -18.55
CA LEU A 202 -27.52 -12.17 -17.37
C LEU A 202 -26.37 -11.45 -16.63
N SER A 203 -25.14 -11.54 -17.16
CA SER A 203 -23.95 -10.97 -16.52
C SER A 203 -24.03 -9.43 -16.39
N CYS A 204 -23.51 -8.90 -15.28
CA CYS A 204 -23.35 -7.47 -15.00
C CYS A 204 -22.16 -6.83 -15.72
N THR A 205 -21.35 -7.61 -16.44
CA THR A 205 -20.20 -7.09 -17.18
C THR A 205 -20.65 -6.30 -18.41
N SER A 206 -19.72 -5.57 -19.02
CA SER A 206 -19.98 -4.67 -20.14
C SER A 206 -18.76 -4.56 -21.06
N GLY A 207 -18.90 -3.80 -22.14
CA GLY A 207 -17.79 -3.51 -23.05
C GLY A 207 -17.39 -4.68 -23.96
N TRP A 208 -16.18 -4.57 -24.52
CA TRP A 208 -15.62 -5.56 -25.45
C TRP A 208 -15.39 -6.93 -24.81
N GLU A 209 -15.00 -6.95 -23.54
CA GLU A 209 -14.79 -8.20 -22.81
C GLU A 209 -16.05 -9.04 -22.74
N LYS A 210 -17.23 -8.43 -22.58
CA LYS A 210 -18.50 -9.18 -22.56
C LYS A 210 -18.80 -9.84 -23.90
N ILE A 211 -18.49 -9.17 -25.01
CA ILE A 211 -18.64 -9.70 -26.37
C ILE A 211 -17.74 -10.93 -26.54
N LEU A 212 -16.49 -10.83 -26.09
CA LEU A 212 -15.52 -11.92 -26.15
C LEU A 212 -15.88 -13.09 -25.24
N ALA A 213 -16.24 -12.79 -24.00
CA ALA A 213 -16.71 -13.78 -23.05
C ALA A 213 -17.93 -14.55 -23.59
N TYR A 214 -18.85 -13.86 -24.27
CA TYR A 214 -19.96 -14.51 -24.96
C TYR A 214 -19.50 -15.33 -26.17
N PHE A 215 -18.56 -14.82 -26.96
CA PHE A 215 -18.05 -15.52 -28.12
C PHE A 215 -17.37 -16.85 -27.76
N GLU A 216 -16.53 -16.83 -26.72
CA GLU A 216 -15.77 -17.98 -26.22
C GLU A 216 -16.62 -18.93 -25.37
N HIS A 217 -17.52 -18.41 -24.53
CA HIS A 217 -18.36 -19.20 -23.62
C HIS A 217 -19.82 -18.73 -23.65
N PRO A 218 -20.57 -19.02 -24.73
CA PRO A 218 -21.91 -18.47 -24.95
C PRO A 218 -22.96 -18.94 -23.93
N PHE A 219 -22.73 -20.07 -23.25
CA PHE A 219 -23.62 -20.63 -22.24
C PHE A 219 -23.33 -20.15 -20.81
N ASP A 220 -22.14 -19.58 -20.56
CA ASP A 220 -21.78 -18.98 -19.27
C ASP A 220 -20.72 -17.90 -19.47
N VAL A 221 -21.16 -16.67 -19.76
CA VAL A 221 -20.25 -15.52 -19.96
C VAL A 221 -19.36 -15.26 -18.74
N ASN A 222 -19.81 -15.63 -17.53
CA ASN A 222 -19.07 -15.35 -16.31
C ASN A 222 -17.92 -16.32 -16.08
N ILE A 223 -17.92 -17.51 -16.71
CA ILE A 223 -16.81 -18.45 -16.59
C ILE A 223 -15.53 -17.87 -17.21
N TYR A 224 -15.65 -17.13 -18.32
CA TYR A 224 -14.53 -16.50 -19.02
C TYR A 224 -13.65 -15.65 -18.08
N TYR A 225 -14.27 -14.88 -17.20
CA TYR A 225 -13.57 -14.00 -16.26
C TYR A 225 -12.82 -14.77 -15.16
N LEU A 226 -13.09 -16.06 -14.98
CA LEU A 226 -12.39 -16.93 -14.05
C LEU A 226 -11.20 -17.63 -14.72
N LYS A 227 -10.87 -17.35 -15.98
CA LYS A 227 -9.71 -17.94 -16.67
C LYS A 227 -8.41 -17.76 -15.88
N ASN A 228 -8.12 -16.54 -15.45
CA ASN A 228 -6.97 -16.25 -14.60
C ASN A 228 -7.08 -16.93 -13.23
N PHE A 229 -8.29 -17.06 -12.68
CA PHE A 229 -8.52 -17.69 -11.39
C PHE A 229 -8.27 -19.19 -11.40
N ILE A 230 -8.61 -19.87 -12.50
CA ILE A 230 -8.47 -21.32 -12.67
C ILE A 230 -7.10 -21.72 -13.19
N GLY A 231 -6.50 -20.92 -14.08
CA GLY A 231 -5.20 -21.17 -14.68
C GLY A 231 -5.22 -22.17 -15.83
N ASP A 232 -4.13 -22.93 -15.91
CA ASP A 232 -3.85 -23.86 -17.01
C ASP A 232 -4.94 -24.92 -17.23
N ALA A 233 -5.72 -25.26 -16.19
CA ALA A 233 -6.82 -26.22 -16.28
C ALA A 233 -8.10 -25.66 -16.94
N PHE A 234 -8.17 -24.34 -17.20
CA PHE A 234 -9.41 -23.68 -17.59
C PHE A 234 -10.01 -24.22 -18.89
N ASP A 235 -9.23 -24.28 -19.96
CA ASP A 235 -9.73 -24.67 -21.29
C ASP A 235 -10.17 -26.15 -21.33
N GLU A 236 -9.54 -27.01 -20.51
CA GLU A 236 -9.93 -28.42 -20.35
C GLU A 236 -11.25 -28.56 -19.58
N LEU A 237 -11.42 -27.80 -18.51
CA LEU A 237 -12.60 -27.89 -17.63
C LEU A 237 -13.84 -27.24 -18.21
N PHE A 238 -13.68 -26.19 -19.01
CA PHE A 238 -14.78 -25.34 -19.47
C PHE A 238 -14.79 -25.20 -20.99
N PRO A 239 -15.02 -26.28 -21.75
CA PRO A 239 -15.10 -26.19 -23.19
C PRO A 239 -16.24 -25.25 -23.61
N ARG A 240 -16.08 -24.59 -24.76
CA ARG A 240 -16.99 -23.58 -25.32
C ARG A 240 -18.47 -23.96 -25.32
N ASN A 241 -18.78 -25.22 -25.61
CA ASN A 241 -20.16 -25.74 -25.70
C ASN A 241 -20.72 -26.29 -24.38
N CYS A 242 -20.00 -26.16 -23.26
CA CYS A 242 -20.46 -26.62 -21.96
C CYS A 242 -21.67 -25.80 -21.48
N ARG A 243 -22.79 -26.49 -21.20
CA ARG A 243 -24.08 -25.85 -20.86
C ARG A 243 -24.25 -25.55 -19.36
N ASP A 244 -23.53 -26.26 -18.48
CA ASP A 244 -23.52 -26.01 -17.03
C ASP A 244 -22.07 -26.00 -16.52
N ASN A 245 -21.43 -24.84 -16.59
CA ASN A 245 -20.06 -24.65 -16.10
C ASN A 245 -19.98 -24.54 -14.56
N PHE A 246 -21.10 -24.23 -13.88
CA PHE A 246 -21.08 -24.01 -12.44
C PHE A 246 -20.79 -25.29 -11.65
N ARG A 247 -21.27 -26.45 -12.13
CA ARG A 247 -21.01 -27.73 -11.47
C ARG A 247 -19.53 -28.15 -11.58
N PRO A 248 -18.90 -28.23 -12.77
CA PRO A 248 -17.46 -28.49 -12.89
C PRO A 248 -16.61 -27.48 -12.12
N LEU A 249 -17.02 -26.20 -12.09
CA LEU A 249 -16.36 -25.17 -11.29
C LEU A 249 -16.39 -25.49 -9.79
N CYS A 250 -17.55 -25.87 -9.26
CA CYS A 250 -17.66 -26.28 -7.85
C CYS A 250 -16.85 -27.55 -7.54
N ASP A 251 -16.83 -28.51 -8.47
CA ASP A 251 -16.08 -29.75 -8.31
C ASP A 251 -14.57 -29.47 -8.26
N TYR A 252 -14.05 -28.62 -9.17
CA TYR A 252 -12.64 -28.19 -9.18
C TYR A 252 -12.23 -27.40 -7.93
N LEU A 253 -13.12 -26.55 -7.42
CA LEU A 253 -12.90 -25.76 -6.21
C LEU A 253 -13.26 -26.52 -4.91
N GLU A 254 -13.61 -27.80 -5.01
CA GLU A 254 -14.04 -28.67 -3.91
C GLU A 254 -15.22 -28.13 -3.06
N ILE A 255 -16.14 -27.39 -3.67
CA ILE A 255 -17.33 -26.85 -3.02
C ILE A 255 -18.42 -27.94 -2.96
N ARG A 256 -18.33 -28.85 -1.97
CA ARG A 256 -19.15 -30.08 -1.90
C ARG A 256 -20.67 -29.88 -1.74
N LYS A 257 -21.15 -28.68 -1.41
CA LYS A 257 -22.58 -28.29 -1.34
C LYS A 257 -22.71 -26.80 -1.63
N PRO A 258 -22.69 -26.35 -2.89
CA PRO A 258 -22.70 -24.93 -3.20
C PRO A 258 -24.04 -24.31 -2.76
N PRO A 259 -24.03 -23.19 -2.01
CA PRO A 259 -25.25 -22.49 -1.64
C PRO A 259 -26.04 -22.05 -2.87
N LYS A 260 -27.38 -22.08 -2.81
CA LYS A 260 -28.23 -21.58 -3.90
C LYS A 260 -27.96 -20.11 -4.22
N SER A 261 -27.63 -19.31 -3.20
CA SER A 261 -27.25 -17.91 -3.36
C SER A 261 -25.97 -17.74 -4.16
N LEU A 262 -25.00 -18.65 -4.04
CA LEU A 262 -23.76 -18.62 -4.81
C LEU A 262 -24.00 -18.93 -6.29
N ARG A 263 -24.78 -19.98 -6.60
CA ARG A 263 -25.15 -20.31 -7.99
C ARG A 263 -25.88 -19.14 -8.63
N LYS A 264 -26.87 -18.57 -7.93
CA LYS A 264 -27.61 -17.38 -8.40
C LYS A 264 -26.67 -16.21 -8.63
N ALA A 265 -25.72 -15.95 -7.71
CA ALA A 265 -24.79 -14.85 -7.84
C ALA A 265 -23.83 -15.02 -9.02
N HIS A 266 -23.28 -16.22 -9.24
CA HIS A 266 -22.41 -16.53 -10.39
C HIS A 266 -23.10 -16.24 -11.73
N THR A 267 -24.42 -16.34 -11.82
CA THR A 267 -25.18 -15.97 -13.04
C THR A 267 -25.05 -14.48 -13.40
N PHE A 268 -24.87 -13.60 -12.42
CA PHE A 268 -24.79 -12.15 -12.63
C PHE A 268 -23.38 -11.59 -12.44
N TYR A 269 -22.60 -12.14 -11.51
CA TYR A 269 -21.34 -11.56 -11.05
C TYR A 269 -20.20 -12.58 -11.17
N PRO A 270 -19.21 -12.35 -12.05
CA PRO A 270 -18.18 -13.34 -12.33
C PRO A 270 -17.31 -13.70 -11.11
N TYR A 271 -16.97 -12.72 -10.27
CA TYR A 271 -16.08 -12.95 -9.12
C TYR A 271 -16.80 -13.37 -7.83
N ALA A 272 -18.10 -13.70 -7.88
CA ALA A 272 -18.84 -14.17 -6.69
C ALA A 272 -18.20 -15.43 -6.08
N VAL A 273 -17.72 -16.35 -6.92
CA VAL A 273 -17.04 -17.58 -6.49
C VAL A 273 -15.69 -17.28 -5.85
N VAL A 274 -14.95 -16.29 -6.37
CA VAL A 274 -13.68 -15.86 -5.77
C VAL A 274 -13.89 -15.36 -4.35
N TRP A 275 -14.89 -14.50 -4.13
CA TRP A 275 -15.26 -14.04 -2.79
C TRP A 275 -15.64 -15.18 -1.87
N PHE A 276 -16.46 -16.12 -2.36
CA PHE A 276 -16.85 -17.29 -1.58
C PHE A 276 -15.62 -18.06 -1.10
N CYS A 277 -14.68 -18.37 -2.00
CA CYS A 277 -13.47 -19.10 -1.64
C CYS A 277 -12.58 -18.31 -0.65
N ILE A 278 -12.36 -17.01 -0.87
CA ILE A 278 -11.58 -16.16 0.05
C ILE A 278 -12.17 -16.18 1.46
N PHE A 279 -13.48 -15.96 1.60
CA PHE A 279 -14.10 -15.92 2.92
C PHE A 279 -14.12 -17.29 3.61
N ARG A 280 -14.33 -18.37 2.85
CA ARG A 280 -14.21 -19.74 3.40
C ARG A 280 -12.78 -20.02 3.87
N GLN A 281 -11.77 -19.58 3.12
CA GLN A 281 -10.35 -19.66 3.50
C GLN A 281 -10.02 -18.86 4.76
N TRP A 282 -10.73 -17.76 5.01
CA TRP A 282 -10.60 -16.96 6.23
C TRP A 282 -11.43 -17.50 7.41
N GLY A 283 -12.10 -18.64 7.24
CA GLY A 283 -12.88 -19.28 8.29
C GLY A 283 -14.30 -18.73 8.46
N ILE A 284 -14.80 -17.91 7.53
CA ILE A 284 -16.15 -17.34 7.62
C ILE A 284 -17.17 -18.38 7.14
N HIS A 285 -18.19 -18.62 7.96
CA HIS A 285 -19.15 -19.70 7.70
C HIS A 285 -20.56 -19.21 7.33
N ASP A 286 -20.99 -18.04 7.81
CA ASP A 286 -22.34 -17.54 7.53
C ASP A 286 -22.46 -17.02 6.09
N ILE A 287 -23.20 -17.76 5.27
CA ILE A 287 -23.48 -17.40 3.87
C ILE A 287 -24.21 -16.05 3.75
N ASN A 288 -24.99 -15.64 4.75
CA ASN A 288 -25.71 -14.37 4.73
C ASN A 288 -24.77 -13.16 4.87
N LEU A 289 -23.60 -13.36 5.48
CA LEU A 289 -22.53 -12.37 5.54
C LEU A 289 -21.76 -12.34 4.22
N ILE A 290 -21.38 -13.52 3.71
CA ILE A 290 -20.60 -13.68 2.47
C ILE A 290 -21.34 -13.11 1.26
N GLN A 291 -22.63 -13.41 1.11
CA GLN A 291 -23.39 -13.03 -0.09
C GLN A 291 -23.49 -11.51 -0.32
N ARG A 292 -23.26 -10.70 0.72
CA ARG A 292 -23.21 -9.23 0.61
C ARG A 292 -22.08 -8.73 -0.28
N PHE A 293 -21.08 -9.58 -0.54
CA PHE A 293 -19.91 -9.24 -1.32
C PHE A 293 -19.99 -9.72 -2.77
N PHE A 294 -20.92 -10.61 -3.12
CA PHE A 294 -20.94 -11.24 -4.44
C PHE A 294 -21.07 -10.26 -5.61
N SER A 295 -21.66 -9.08 -5.40
CA SER A 295 -21.73 -8.06 -6.44
C SER A 295 -20.43 -7.28 -6.67
N PHE A 296 -19.47 -7.35 -5.75
CA PHE A 296 -18.22 -6.60 -5.88
C PHE A 296 -17.26 -7.30 -6.84
N GLN A 297 -16.81 -6.54 -7.84
CA GLN A 297 -15.78 -6.97 -8.79
C GLN A 297 -14.36 -6.62 -8.32
N LYS A 298 -14.26 -5.93 -7.17
CA LYS A 298 -13.02 -5.36 -6.62
C LYS A 298 -12.97 -5.68 -5.12
N TRP A 299 -11.76 -5.92 -4.59
CA TRP A 299 -11.54 -6.18 -3.16
C TRP A 299 -11.09 -4.94 -2.36
N ASN A 300 -10.84 -3.84 -3.06
CA ASN A 300 -10.63 -2.49 -2.53
C ASN A 300 -11.06 -1.51 -3.64
N LYS A 301 -11.43 -0.26 -3.33
CA LYS A 301 -12.00 0.70 -4.32
C LYS A 301 -11.32 0.71 -5.69
N ASN A 302 -9.99 0.59 -5.69
CA ASN A 302 -9.14 0.67 -6.88
C ASN A 302 -8.44 -0.65 -7.25
N ARG A 303 -8.82 -1.80 -6.68
CA ARG A 303 -8.15 -3.09 -6.95
C ARG A 303 -9.10 -4.20 -7.35
N SER A 304 -8.94 -4.69 -8.59
CA SER A 304 -9.72 -5.78 -9.18
C SER A 304 -9.49 -7.13 -8.49
N LEU A 305 -10.49 -8.01 -8.56
CA LEU A 305 -10.38 -9.43 -8.20
C LEU A 305 -9.81 -10.30 -9.32
N GLU A 306 -9.78 -9.80 -10.55
CA GLU A 306 -9.22 -10.50 -11.72
C GLU A 306 -7.83 -11.12 -11.50
N PRO A 307 -6.88 -10.50 -10.76
CA PRO A 307 -5.54 -11.07 -10.58
C PRO A 307 -5.46 -12.23 -9.58
N PHE A 308 -6.58 -12.61 -8.96
CA PHE A 308 -6.62 -13.73 -8.02
C PHE A 308 -6.53 -15.06 -8.74
N HIS A 309 -5.93 -16.03 -8.05
CA HIS A 309 -5.72 -17.38 -8.52
C HIS A 309 -6.07 -18.40 -7.44
N TYR A 310 -6.64 -19.52 -7.86
CA TYR A 310 -6.82 -20.71 -7.04
C TYR A 310 -5.67 -21.68 -7.29
N PHE A 311 -4.93 -22.00 -6.24
CA PHE A 311 -3.83 -22.94 -6.21
C PHE A 311 -4.37 -24.31 -5.74
N PRO A 312 -4.59 -25.29 -6.64
CA PRO A 312 -5.35 -26.49 -6.31
C PRO A 312 -4.62 -27.44 -5.34
N LYS A 313 -3.28 -27.49 -5.42
CA LYS A 313 -2.47 -28.34 -4.53
C LYS A 313 -2.57 -27.87 -3.08
N GLU A 314 -2.51 -26.55 -2.89
CA GLU A 314 -2.58 -25.89 -1.58
C GLU A 314 -4.02 -25.62 -1.13
N LYS A 315 -5.01 -25.78 -2.02
CA LYS A 315 -6.41 -25.41 -1.81
C LYS A 315 -6.55 -23.97 -1.33
N TYR A 316 -5.80 -23.08 -1.98
CA TYR A 316 -5.59 -21.72 -1.53
C TYR A 316 -5.93 -20.72 -2.63
N VAL A 317 -6.60 -19.63 -2.26
CA VAL A 317 -6.84 -18.48 -3.13
C VAL A 317 -5.88 -17.35 -2.76
N GLY A 318 -5.16 -16.81 -3.75
CA GLY A 318 -4.27 -15.68 -3.54
C GLY A 318 -3.78 -15.04 -4.83
N LEU A 319 -2.67 -14.30 -4.75
CA LEU A 319 -2.09 -13.57 -5.88
C LEU A 319 -0.77 -14.22 -6.32
N PHE A 320 -0.47 -14.17 -7.62
CA PHE A 320 0.78 -14.71 -8.20
C PHE A 320 1.99 -13.80 -8.01
N ASN A 321 1.88 -12.51 -8.36
CA ASN A 321 2.99 -11.56 -8.33
C ASN A 321 3.63 -11.52 -6.92
N TYR A 322 4.95 -11.72 -6.83
CA TYR A 322 5.67 -11.82 -5.56
C TYR A 322 5.34 -10.71 -4.56
N TYR A 323 5.38 -9.44 -4.98
CA TYR A 323 5.08 -8.30 -4.10
C TYR A 323 3.61 -8.25 -3.70
N ALA A 324 2.70 -8.55 -4.62
CA ALA A 324 1.27 -8.59 -4.34
C ALA A 324 0.91 -9.75 -3.41
N LYS A 325 1.54 -10.91 -3.62
CA LYS A 325 1.41 -12.14 -2.83
C LYS A 325 1.80 -11.92 -1.38
N GLU A 326 2.95 -11.31 -1.12
CA GLU A 326 3.40 -11.05 0.25
C GLU A 326 2.51 -10.02 0.98
N ASN A 327 2.06 -8.98 0.28
CA ASN A 327 1.11 -8.04 0.85
C ASN A 327 -0.25 -8.68 1.15
N TRP A 328 -0.73 -9.56 0.26
CA TRP A 328 -1.97 -10.30 0.46
C TRP A 328 -1.87 -11.26 1.64
N LYS A 329 -0.77 -12.01 1.78
CA LYS A 329 -0.54 -12.90 2.94
C LYS A 329 -0.59 -12.15 4.27
N ARG A 330 0.07 -10.99 4.34
CA ARG A 330 0.03 -10.14 5.55
C ARG A 330 -1.38 -9.66 5.87
N PHE A 331 -2.11 -9.27 4.83
CA PHE A 331 -3.50 -8.85 4.98
C PHE A 331 -4.40 -9.99 5.44
N GLU A 332 -4.30 -11.16 4.81
CA GLU A 332 -5.03 -12.37 5.21
C GLU A 332 -4.73 -12.78 6.66
N TYR A 333 -3.45 -12.79 7.05
CA TYR A 333 -3.05 -13.09 8.43
C TYR A 333 -3.73 -12.15 9.43
N PHE A 334 -3.72 -10.85 9.13
CA PHE A 334 -4.41 -9.84 9.93
C PHE A 334 -5.93 -10.08 9.97
N CYS A 335 -6.55 -10.41 8.83
CA CYS A 335 -7.99 -10.69 8.76
C CYS A 335 -8.36 -11.90 9.63
N LYS A 336 -7.65 -13.02 9.52
CA LYS A 336 -7.86 -14.22 10.32
C LYS A 336 -7.73 -13.92 11.82
N TRP A 337 -6.63 -13.26 12.21
CA TRP A 337 -6.41 -12.83 13.58
C TRP A 337 -7.54 -11.91 14.09
N LEU A 338 -8.00 -10.98 13.27
CA LEU A 338 -9.06 -10.05 13.65
C LEU A 338 -10.40 -10.78 13.81
N ILE A 339 -10.73 -11.72 12.92
CA ILE A 339 -11.94 -12.55 13.00
C ILE A 339 -12.00 -13.30 14.33
N GLU A 340 -10.90 -13.92 14.76
CA GLU A 340 -10.82 -14.62 16.05
C GLU A 340 -11.11 -13.71 17.24
N ARG A 341 -10.76 -12.42 17.14
CA ARG A 341 -10.90 -11.44 18.24
C ARG A 341 -12.26 -10.75 18.28
N ILE A 342 -12.83 -10.37 17.13
CA ILE A 342 -14.07 -9.57 17.07
C ILE A 342 -15.27 -10.34 16.52
N GLY A 343 -15.07 -11.56 16.03
CA GLY A 343 -16.08 -12.42 15.42
C GLY A 343 -16.44 -12.04 13.98
N GLU A 344 -17.00 -13.01 13.24
CA GLU A 344 -17.34 -12.89 11.81
C GLU A 344 -18.22 -11.66 11.51
N LYS A 345 -19.28 -11.44 12.30
CA LYS A 345 -20.27 -10.38 12.02
C LYS A 345 -19.66 -8.98 12.06
N ARG A 346 -18.87 -8.68 13.10
CA ARG A 346 -18.22 -7.37 13.24
C ARG A 346 -17.11 -7.18 12.22
N PHE A 347 -16.34 -8.24 11.94
CA PHE A 347 -15.34 -8.23 10.88
C PHE A 347 -15.97 -7.93 9.52
N MET A 348 -17.03 -8.64 9.14
CA MET A 348 -17.68 -8.48 7.84
C MET A 348 -18.30 -7.10 7.65
N GLN A 349 -18.84 -6.49 8.73
CA GLN A 349 -19.32 -5.11 8.69
C GLN A 349 -18.18 -4.11 8.41
N TRP A 350 -17.04 -4.26 9.09
CA TRP A 350 -15.87 -3.42 8.87
C TRP A 350 -15.28 -3.63 7.47
N PHE A 351 -15.08 -4.88 7.07
CA PHE A 351 -14.46 -5.22 5.79
C PHE A 351 -15.32 -4.77 4.60
N TYR A 352 -16.65 -4.79 4.73
CA TYR A 352 -17.55 -4.26 3.71
C TYR A 352 -17.30 -2.76 3.43
N GLN A 353 -17.02 -1.96 4.46
CA GLN A 353 -16.64 -0.56 4.28
C GLN A 353 -15.25 -0.43 3.66
N THR A 354 -14.29 -1.25 4.11
CA THR A 354 -12.93 -1.32 3.56
C THR A 354 -12.92 -1.62 2.06
N VAL A 355 -13.83 -2.47 1.55
CA VAL A 355 -13.94 -2.77 0.11
C VAL A 355 -14.49 -1.57 -0.68
N LYS A 356 -15.39 -0.78 -0.09
CA LYS A 356 -16.03 0.38 -0.74
C LYS A 356 -15.12 1.61 -0.79
N GLU A 357 -14.34 1.81 0.26
CA GLU A 357 -13.40 2.92 0.41
C GLU A 357 -12.01 2.53 -0.11
N ASP A 358 -11.10 3.50 -0.28
CA ASP A 358 -9.69 3.18 -0.60
C ASP A 358 -8.85 3.08 0.68
N SER A 359 -9.31 2.23 1.61
CA SER A 359 -8.77 2.21 2.99
C SER A 359 -7.44 1.45 3.12
N ILE A 360 -7.04 0.65 2.12
CA ILE A 360 -5.77 -0.10 2.11
C ILE A 360 -4.68 0.68 1.36
N GLY A 361 -4.43 1.90 1.86
CA GLY A 361 -3.35 2.78 1.43
C GLY A 361 -1.96 2.36 1.95
N GLN A 362 -0.97 3.23 1.80
CA GLN A 362 0.41 2.92 2.21
C GLN A 362 0.56 2.71 3.72
N MET A 363 -0.05 3.59 4.54
CA MET A 363 -0.08 3.45 6.00
C MET A 363 -0.63 2.09 6.44
N ALA A 364 -1.75 1.66 5.86
CA ALA A 364 -2.35 0.37 6.17
C ALA A 364 -1.38 -0.78 5.86
N LYS A 365 -0.66 -0.72 4.73
CA LYS A 365 0.39 -1.72 4.39
C LYS A 365 1.53 -1.72 5.41
N ASP A 366 1.91 -0.56 5.92
CA ASP A 366 2.97 -0.45 6.93
C ASP A 366 2.52 -1.04 8.28
N CYS A 367 1.28 -0.78 8.71
CA CYS A 367 0.67 -1.47 9.85
C CYS A 367 0.70 -2.99 9.67
N LEU A 368 0.21 -3.49 8.52
CA LEU A 368 0.15 -4.92 8.24
C LEU A 368 1.54 -5.57 8.25
N ARG A 369 2.55 -4.89 7.72
CA ARG A 369 3.95 -5.36 7.75
C ARG A 369 4.50 -5.44 9.17
N MET A 370 4.29 -4.39 9.99
CA MET A 370 4.74 -4.36 11.38
C MET A 370 4.03 -5.43 12.22
N PHE A 371 2.71 -5.52 12.07
CA PHE A 371 1.89 -6.49 12.77
C PHE A 371 2.29 -7.93 12.40
N TYR A 372 2.41 -8.25 11.10
CA TYR A 372 2.78 -9.59 10.66
C TYR A 372 4.14 -10.06 11.21
N GLY A 373 5.10 -9.14 11.37
CA GLY A 373 6.42 -9.46 11.93
C GLY A 373 6.46 -9.59 13.47
N HIS A 374 5.46 -9.05 14.18
CA HIS A 374 5.53 -8.84 15.64
C HIS A 374 4.23 -9.17 16.38
N ALA A 375 3.23 -9.80 15.76
CA ALA A 375 1.92 -10.06 16.37
C ALA A 375 2.02 -10.77 17.74
N ASP A 376 3.00 -11.67 17.88
CA ASP A 376 3.28 -12.40 19.12
C ASP A 376 4.09 -11.62 20.16
N ASP A 377 4.76 -10.55 19.73
CA ASP A 377 5.70 -9.76 20.55
C ASP A 377 5.09 -8.45 21.09
N ILE A 378 4.01 -7.95 20.49
CA ILE A 378 3.32 -6.72 20.93
C ILE A 378 2.49 -6.95 22.20
N SER A 379 2.27 -5.86 22.96
CA SER A 379 1.50 -5.85 24.20
C SER A 379 0.03 -6.25 23.99
N GLU A 380 -0.63 -6.74 25.04
CA GLU A 380 -2.06 -7.07 24.95
C GLU A 380 -2.89 -5.79 24.79
N GLU A 381 -2.46 -4.68 25.39
CA GLU A 381 -3.07 -3.36 25.24
C GLU A 381 -3.06 -2.90 23.77
N LEU A 382 -1.95 -3.12 23.06
CA LEU A 382 -1.86 -2.83 21.62
C LEU A 382 -2.72 -3.78 20.79
N ARG A 383 -2.78 -5.07 21.14
CA ARG A 383 -3.70 -6.01 20.48
C ARG A 383 -5.16 -5.57 20.63
N GLU A 384 -5.58 -5.14 21.81
CA GLU A 384 -6.93 -4.60 22.03
C GLU A 384 -7.18 -3.32 21.22
N LEU A 385 -6.20 -2.42 21.16
CA LEU A 385 -6.27 -1.22 20.32
C LEU A 385 -6.45 -1.57 18.84
N ILE A 386 -5.69 -2.55 18.34
CA ILE A 386 -5.80 -3.04 16.96
C ILE A 386 -7.18 -3.67 16.72
N ALA A 387 -7.70 -4.49 17.64
CA ALA A 387 -9.04 -5.08 17.48
C ALA A 387 -10.14 -4.00 17.43
N ARG A 388 -9.99 -2.92 18.21
CA ARG A 388 -10.94 -1.81 18.27
C ARG A 388 -10.86 -0.90 17.04
N GLU A 389 -9.66 -0.45 16.67
CA GLU A 389 -9.45 0.61 15.66
C GLU A 389 -8.91 0.10 14.31
N LYS A 390 -8.51 -1.17 14.21
CA LYS A 390 -8.06 -1.87 13.00
C LYS A 390 -6.78 -1.25 12.42
N LEU A 391 -6.88 -0.54 11.30
CA LEU A 391 -5.74 0.05 10.58
C LEU A 391 -5.81 1.58 10.65
N SER A 392 -5.88 2.13 11.86
CA SER A 392 -5.92 3.58 12.12
C SER A 392 -4.51 4.20 12.23
N ASN A 393 -4.42 5.53 12.11
CA ASN A 393 -3.20 6.28 12.40
C ASN A 393 -2.66 6.00 13.82
N ARG A 394 -3.56 5.86 14.79
CA ARG A 394 -3.20 5.58 16.18
C ARG A 394 -2.58 4.19 16.33
N VAL A 395 -3.17 3.19 15.67
CA VAL A 395 -2.61 1.84 15.60
C VAL A 395 -1.24 1.85 14.92
N HIS A 396 -1.10 2.57 13.81
CA HIS A 396 0.19 2.73 13.14
C HIS A 396 1.26 3.24 14.10
N ASN A 397 0.98 4.33 14.81
CA ASN A 397 1.93 4.95 15.73
C ASN A 397 2.28 4.05 16.92
N ALA A 398 1.29 3.33 17.46
CA ALA A 398 1.53 2.39 18.56
C ALA A 398 2.36 1.18 18.11
N LEU A 399 2.09 0.64 16.91
CA LEU A 399 2.93 -0.38 16.27
C LEU A 399 4.35 0.13 16.03
N CYS A 400 4.53 1.36 15.52
CA CYS A 400 5.86 1.94 15.35
C CYS A 400 6.61 2.02 16.69
N SER A 401 5.95 2.50 17.75
CA SER A 401 6.53 2.63 19.09
C SER A 401 7.01 1.29 19.64
N GLU A 402 6.13 0.29 19.68
CA GLU A 402 6.49 -1.02 20.23
C GLU A 402 7.45 -1.79 19.32
N THR A 403 7.26 -1.75 18.00
CA THR A 403 8.16 -2.48 17.09
C THR A 403 9.54 -1.83 16.97
N ALA A 404 9.67 -0.51 17.10
CA ALA A 404 10.97 0.16 17.19
C ALA A 404 11.72 -0.27 18.48
N PHE A 405 11.00 -0.30 19.60
CA PHE A 405 11.53 -0.83 20.86
C PHE A 405 11.98 -2.30 20.74
N LEU A 406 11.25 -3.11 19.98
CA LEU A 406 11.56 -4.53 19.76
C LEU A 406 12.70 -4.77 18.76
N LYS A 407 12.97 -3.85 17.82
CA LYS A 407 13.77 -4.10 16.61
C LYS A 407 15.28 -3.97 16.77
N ARG A 408 15.80 -3.00 17.53
CA ARG A 408 17.25 -2.87 17.80
C ARG A 408 17.50 -1.80 18.87
N GLN A 409 17.81 -2.24 20.07
CA GLN A 409 18.63 -1.46 20.98
C GLN A 409 20.10 -1.51 20.48
N LYS A 410 20.40 -0.87 19.34
CA LYS A 410 21.74 -0.31 19.19
C LYS A 410 21.66 1.08 19.77
N TYR A 411 21.81 1.14 21.10
CA TYR A 411 22.17 2.37 21.75
C TYR A 411 23.46 2.83 21.07
N GLU A 412 23.46 3.96 20.39
CA GLU A 412 24.67 4.52 19.78
C GLU A 412 24.68 6.01 20.04
N ARG A 413 25.87 6.52 20.36
CA ARG A 413 26.09 7.95 20.53
C ARG A 413 26.10 8.62 19.16
N ILE A 414 25.41 9.73 19.06
CA ILE A 414 25.39 10.58 17.87
C ILE A 414 26.37 11.72 18.15
N LEU A 415 27.53 11.65 17.52
CA LEU A 415 28.58 12.65 17.70
C LEU A 415 28.46 13.73 16.64
N TYR A 416 28.26 14.96 17.09
CA TYR A 416 28.23 16.15 16.25
C TYR A 416 29.57 16.90 16.29
N GLU A 417 29.87 17.59 15.19
CA GLU A 417 30.99 18.54 15.14
C GLU A 417 30.66 19.80 15.95
N ASP A 418 31.70 20.52 16.42
CA ASP A 418 31.53 21.73 17.25
C ASP A 418 30.63 22.80 16.63
N ALA A 419 30.55 22.86 15.30
CA ALA A 419 29.67 23.78 14.59
C ALA A 419 28.18 23.46 14.81
N MET A 420 27.82 22.18 14.89
CA MET A 420 26.45 21.72 15.14
C MET A 420 26.06 21.92 16.61
N ALA A 421 27.00 21.77 17.55
CA ALA A 421 26.74 22.07 18.97
C ALA A 421 26.34 23.54 19.23
N LYS A 422 26.63 24.46 18.29
CA LYS A 422 26.20 25.86 18.38
C LYS A 422 24.71 26.05 18.12
N LEU A 423 24.02 25.04 17.57
CA LEU A 423 22.59 25.10 17.25
C LEU A 423 21.70 25.03 18.49
N GLU A 424 22.22 24.58 19.62
CA GLU A 424 21.48 24.51 20.88
C GLU A 424 21.39 25.89 21.55
N CYS A 425 20.18 26.40 21.70
CA CYS A 425 19.92 27.72 22.26
C CYS A 425 18.50 27.85 22.80
N ASN A 426 18.28 28.85 23.65
CA ASN A 426 16.96 29.36 23.98
C ASN A 426 16.65 30.57 23.10
N LEU A 427 15.43 30.61 22.58
CA LEU A 427 14.80 31.78 21.98
C LEU A 427 13.57 32.12 22.83
N ASN A 428 13.69 33.09 23.73
CA ASN A 428 12.74 33.31 24.82
C ASN A 428 12.54 32.02 25.65
N ASP A 429 11.34 31.47 25.67
CA ASP A 429 10.96 30.25 26.36
C ASP A 429 11.01 28.98 25.47
N TYR A 430 11.49 29.11 24.23
CA TYR A 430 11.70 27.98 23.30
C TYR A 430 13.13 27.47 23.38
N GLU A 431 13.28 26.26 23.88
CA GLU A 431 14.54 25.53 24.01
C GLU A 431 14.76 24.63 22.79
N PHE A 432 15.83 24.88 22.02
CA PHE A 432 16.25 24.08 20.87
C PHE A 432 17.39 23.15 21.25
N ARG A 433 17.24 21.84 21.00
CA ARG A 433 18.20 20.80 21.37
C ARG A 433 18.47 19.83 20.22
N LEU A 434 19.67 19.27 20.18
CA LEU A 434 20.02 18.15 19.31
C LEU A 434 19.86 16.82 20.05
N THR A 435 19.56 15.75 19.31
CA THR A 435 19.57 14.39 19.87
C THR A 435 20.98 13.83 19.83
N HIS A 436 21.56 13.49 20.98
CA HIS A 436 22.92 12.94 21.08
C HIS A 436 22.98 11.42 21.23
N SER A 437 21.82 10.75 21.23
CA SER A 437 21.74 9.29 21.16
C SER A 437 20.52 8.80 20.39
N THR A 438 20.59 7.56 19.92
CA THR A 438 19.45 6.86 19.32
C THR A 438 18.29 6.67 20.29
N GLN A 439 18.55 6.62 21.60
CA GLN A 439 17.51 6.49 22.62
C GLN A 439 16.63 7.74 22.69
N THR A 440 17.23 8.93 22.66
CA THR A 440 16.49 10.20 22.63
C THR A 440 15.64 10.29 21.35
N ILE A 441 16.15 9.85 20.20
CA ILE A 441 15.37 9.78 18.95
C ILE A 441 14.13 8.88 19.13
N VAL A 442 14.27 7.70 19.73
CA VAL A 442 13.14 6.79 19.99
C VAL A 442 12.12 7.43 20.95
N GLN A 443 12.59 8.06 22.03
CA GLN A 443 11.71 8.76 22.98
C GLN A 443 10.92 9.87 22.32
N LEU A 444 11.57 10.68 21.48
CA LEU A 444 10.88 11.72 20.70
C LEU A 444 9.84 11.11 19.75
N GLY A 445 10.11 9.96 19.14
CA GLY A 445 9.12 9.25 18.32
C GLY A 445 7.88 8.85 19.10
N MET A 446 8.02 8.50 20.38
CA MET A 446 6.87 8.25 21.26
C MET A 446 6.13 9.54 21.59
N ILE A 447 6.86 10.58 22.01
CA ILE A 447 6.31 11.89 22.41
C ILE A 447 5.52 12.53 21.26
N PHE A 448 6.13 12.59 20.08
CA PHE A 448 5.52 13.17 18.89
C PHE A 448 4.58 12.20 18.17
N SER A 449 4.58 10.91 18.52
CA SER A 449 3.80 9.88 17.82
C SER A 449 4.01 9.95 16.30
N ASN A 450 5.27 9.95 15.88
CA ASN A 450 5.69 10.08 14.49
C ASN A 450 6.79 9.07 14.13
N CYS A 451 7.21 9.08 12.87
CA CYS A 451 8.19 8.12 12.33
C CYS A 451 9.65 8.46 12.66
N VAL A 452 9.94 9.42 13.55
CA VAL A 452 11.33 9.84 13.82
C VAL A 452 12.19 8.70 14.38
N ALA A 453 11.58 7.71 15.05
CA ALA A 453 12.28 6.50 15.49
C ALA A 453 12.95 5.71 14.34
N GLY A 454 12.47 5.89 13.10
CA GLY A 454 13.09 5.31 11.90
C GLY A 454 14.41 5.97 11.48
N TYR A 455 14.78 7.11 12.06
CA TYR A 455 15.97 7.89 11.67
C TYR A 455 17.23 7.51 12.44
N CYS A 456 17.18 6.54 13.36
CA CYS A 456 18.35 6.14 14.15
C CYS A 456 19.57 5.80 13.26
N ASP A 457 19.39 4.98 12.23
CA ASP A 457 20.49 4.60 11.33
C ASP A 457 21.00 5.78 10.50
N ASP A 458 20.12 6.68 10.08
CA ASP A 458 20.49 7.86 9.31
C ASP A 458 21.28 8.85 10.18
N ALA A 459 20.89 9.02 11.44
CA ALA A 459 21.57 9.86 12.41
C ALA A 459 22.94 9.31 12.81
N ILE A 460 23.06 8.00 13.10
CA ILE A 460 24.36 7.34 13.39
C ILE A 460 25.34 7.55 12.23
N ASN A 461 24.87 7.39 10.99
CA ASN A 461 25.69 7.50 9.80
C ASN A 461 25.86 8.96 9.31
N LYS A 462 25.50 9.95 10.14
CA LYS A 462 25.61 11.39 9.84
C LYS A 462 24.90 11.82 8.54
N ARG A 463 23.89 11.07 8.10
CA ARG A 463 23.05 11.40 6.93
C ARG A 463 21.99 12.46 7.28
N CYS A 464 21.58 12.50 8.55
CA CYS A 464 20.76 13.56 9.11
C CYS A 464 21.17 13.86 10.56
N ALA A 465 20.66 14.97 11.10
CA ALA A 465 20.62 15.24 12.53
C ALA A 465 19.17 15.50 12.93
N ILE A 466 18.78 15.06 14.13
CA ILE A 466 17.44 15.32 14.67
C ILE A 466 17.57 16.37 15.77
N ALA A 467 16.82 17.45 15.61
CA ALA A 467 16.64 18.46 16.64
C ALA A 467 15.21 18.42 17.18
N TYR A 468 15.02 18.84 18.42
CA TYR A 468 13.69 19.01 19.00
C TYR A 468 13.58 20.35 19.71
N VAL A 469 12.35 20.85 19.79
CA VAL A 469 12.01 22.14 20.39
C VAL A 469 11.09 21.89 21.57
N ARG A 470 11.36 22.55 22.70
CA ARG A 470 10.58 22.46 23.92
C ARG A 470 10.20 23.85 24.43
N GLN A 471 9.00 24.01 24.96
CA GLN A 471 8.54 25.22 25.63
C GLN A 471 7.93 24.82 26.98
N GLY A 472 8.65 25.06 28.08
CA GLY A 472 8.29 24.46 29.38
C GLY A 472 8.20 22.93 29.28
N ASP A 473 7.10 22.32 29.71
CA ASP A 473 6.92 20.86 29.58
C ASP A 473 6.38 20.41 28.21
N ARG A 474 6.08 21.35 27.30
CA ARG A 474 5.53 21.07 25.98
C ARG A 474 6.64 20.78 24.97
N TYR A 475 6.61 19.61 24.34
CA TYR A 475 7.40 19.35 23.13
C TYR A 475 6.69 19.94 21.92
N VAL A 476 7.35 20.88 21.26
CA VAL A 476 6.78 21.74 20.21
C VAL A 476 6.99 21.11 18.83
N ALA A 477 8.24 20.87 18.45
CA ALA A 477 8.58 20.42 17.11
C ALA A 477 9.70 19.38 17.15
N CYS A 478 9.65 18.45 16.20
CA CYS A 478 10.74 17.58 15.83
C CYS A 478 11.24 17.98 14.43
N ILE A 479 12.54 18.27 14.33
CA ILE A 479 13.16 18.88 13.15
C ILE A 479 14.22 17.93 12.58
N GLU A 480 14.07 17.56 11.30
CA GLU A 480 15.07 16.81 10.53
C GLU A 480 16.01 17.78 9.81
N LEU A 481 17.28 17.75 10.17
CA LEU A 481 18.35 18.50 9.54
C LEU A 481 19.16 17.58 8.62
N ILE A 482 19.46 18.06 7.41
CA ILE A 482 20.38 17.39 6.49
C ILE A 482 21.43 18.37 5.98
N ASN A 483 22.53 17.85 5.46
CA ASN A 483 23.47 18.65 4.68
C ASN A 483 23.05 18.62 3.20
N ARG A 484 22.74 19.79 2.64
CA ARG A 484 22.40 19.97 1.23
C ARG A 484 23.43 20.92 0.60
N HIS A 485 24.34 20.35 -0.20
CA HIS A 485 25.42 21.08 -0.88
C HIS A 485 26.31 21.94 0.05
N GLY A 486 26.69 21.39 1.20
CA GLY A 486 27.57 22.07 2.16
C GLY A 486 26.86 23.08 3.06
N LYS A 487 25.52 23.15 3.01
CA LYS A 487 24.70 24.00 3.88
C LYS A 487 23.70 23.16 4.66
N LEU A 488 23.47 23.55 5.90
CA LEU A 488 22.44 22.92 6.73
C LEU A 488 21.06 23.26 6.18
N HIS A 489 20.21 22.24 6.10
CA HIS A 489 18.89 22.33 5.52
C HIS A 489 17.87 21.63 6.41
N ILE A 490 16.82 22.34 6.82
CA ILE A 490 15.66 21.75 7.49
C ILE A 490 14.81 21.07 6.44
N LYS A 491 14.93 19.75 6.36
CA LYS A 491 14.15 18.92 5.44
C LYS A 491 12.72 18.74 5.94
N GLN A 492 12.52 18.78 7.25
CA GLN A 492 11.21 18.65 7.88
C GLN A 492 11.20 19.31 9.26
N ALA A 493 10.09 19.97 9.62
CA ALA A 493 9.81 20.47 10.97
C ALA A 493 8.33 20.26 11.26
N LEU A 494 8.02 19.28 12.11
CA LEU A 494 6.63 18.88 12.39
C LEU A 494 6.38 18.74 13.88
N GLY A 495 5.13 18.99 14.26
CA GLY A 495 4.62 18.76 15.61
C GLY A 495 4.17 17.32 15.82
N LYS A 496 3.32 17.14 16.83
CA LYS A 496 2.73 15.84 17.17
C LYS A 496 1.90 15.31 16.00
N TYR A 497 1.90 13.99 15.79
CA TYR A 497 1.18 13.31 14.71
C TYR A 497 1.52 13.79 13.28
N ASN A 498 2.73 14.30 13.06
CA ASN A 498 3.16 14.91 11.80
C ASN A 498 2.32 16.14 11.40
N GLU A 499 1.69 16.82 12.35
CA GLU A 499 0.95 18.06 12.09
C GLU A 499 1.90 19.22 11.80
N TYR A 500 1.45 20.12 10.92
CA TYR A 500 2.16 21.38 10.70
C TYR A 500 2.07 22.23 11.96
N LEU A 501 3.18 22.91 12.28
CA LEU A 501 3.27 23.82 13.41
C LEU A 501 2.27 24.99 13.23
N ASP A 502 1.81 25.58 14.33
CA ASP A 502 1.08 26.84 14.26
C ASP A 502 2.01 28.00 13.86
N GLU A 503 1.48 29.19 13.61
CA GLU A 503 2.30 30.30 13.10
C GLU A 503 3.32 30.80 14.13
N THR A 504 3.02 30.70 15.43
CA THR A 504 3.95 31.10 16.49
C THR A 504 5.12 30.12 16.59
N ASP A 505 4.84 28.82 16.61
CA ASP A 505 5.84 27.75 16.63
C ASP A 505 6.71 27.79 15.35
N ARG A 506 6.07 28.04 14.19
CA ARG A 506 6.79 28.26 12.91
C ARG A 506 7.69 29.48 12.96
N PHE A 507 7.24 30.59 13.54
CA PHE A 507 8.04 31.80 13.66
C PHE A 507 9.36 31.51 14.39
N PHE A 508 9.32 30.86 15.55
CA PHE A 508 10.54 30.52 16.30
C PHE A 508 11.44 29.54 15.56
N CYS A 509 10.88 28.51 14.90
CA CYS A 509 11.67 27.58 14.08
C CYS A 509 12.33 28.29 12.88
N ARG A 510 11.64 29.25 12.26
CA ARG A 510 12.16 30.06 11.15
C ARG A 510 13.22 31.05 11.62
N TYR A 511 13.02 31.67 12.78
CA TYR A 511 14.00 32.55 13.42
C TYR A 511 15.30 31.77 13.72
N TRP A 512 15.17 30.59 14.34
CA TRP A 512 16.29 29.68 14.59
C TRP A 512 17.02 29.30 13.29
N ALA A 513 16.28 28.93 12.23
CA ALA A 513 16.86 28.63 10.93
C ALA A 513 17.65 29.83 10.36
N ASN A 514 17.08 31.05 10.44
CA ASN A 514 17.72 32.27 9.95
C ASN A 514 18.97 32.65 10.75
N LEU A 515 18.91 32.54 12.09
CA LEU A 515 20.01 32.82 13.01
C LEU A 515 21.26 31.98 12.65
N PHE A 516 21.05 30.72 12.31
CA PHE A 516 22.11 29.78 11.92
C PHE A 516 22.31 29.65 10.40
N LYS A 517 21.74 30.56 9.61
CA LYS A 517 21.88 30.62 8.14
C LYS A 517 21.51 29.30 7.44
N MET A 518 20.54 28.57 7.99
CA MET A 518 20.01 27.34 7.41
C MET A 518 19.07 27.64 6.25
N THR A 519 18.98 26.69 5.33
CA THR A 519 17.89 26.65 4.35
C THR A 519 16.77 25.74 4.86
N TYR A 520 15.57 25.86 4.32
CA TYR A 520 14.43 25.03 4.75
C TYR A 520 13.41 24.86 3.63
N GLU A 521 12.62 23.79 3.70
CA GLU A 521 11.48 23.56 2.81
C GLU A 521 10.29 24.46 3.22
N GLU A 522 9.85 25.34 2.31
CA GLU A 522 8.82 26.37 2.59
C GLU A 522 7.49 25.77 3.05
N LYS A 523 7.16 24.55 2.62
CA LYS A 523 5.92 23.88 3.05
C LYS A 523 5.84 23.64 4.56
N TYR A 524 6.97 23.60 5.29
CA TYR A 524 6.96 23.36 6.73
C TYR A 524 7.07 24.64 7.56
N LEU A 525 7.86 25.61 7.11
CA LEU A 525 8.13 26.84 7.88
C LEU A 525 7.53 28.11 7.26
N GLY A 526 6.83 28.00 6.13
CA GLY A 526 6.27 29.13 5.39
C GLY A 526 7.29 29.85 4.51
N ALA A 527 6.84 30.90 3.82
CA ALA A 527 7.67 31.73 2.96
C ALA A 527 8.76 32.47 3.75
N LYS A 528 9.88 32.78 3.09
CA LYS A 528 10.91 33.70 3.61
C LYS A 528 10.35 35.11 3.64
N GLU A 529 9.62 35.48 4.68
CA GLU A 529 9.13 36.85 4.80
C GLU A 529 10.32 37.79 5.09
N ARG A 530 10.46 38.80 4.24
CA ARG A 530 11.52 39.82 4.34
C ARG A 530 11.19 40.93 5.34
N ASP A 531 9.97 40.99 5.87
CA ASP A 531 9.48 42.18 6.59
C ASP A 531 8.48 41.85 7.72
N ILE A 532 8.75 40.83 8.56
CA ILE A 532 8.02 40.67 9.83
C ILE A 532 8.75 41.47 10.90
N ILE A 533 8.03 42.33 11.61
CA ILE A 533 8.51 43.01 12.83
C ILE A 533 8.95 41.92 13.82
N ILE A 534 10.27 41.81 14.00
CA ILE A 534 10.89 40.88 14.95
C ILE A 534 10.49 41.36 16.35
N PRO A 535 9.68 40.61 17.13
CA PRO A 535 9.55 40.87 18.56
C PRO A 535 10.94 40.78 19.19
N ASP A 536 11.23 41.46 20.28
CA ASP A 536 12.52 41.31 20.99
C ASP A 536 12.71 39.84 21.43
N VAL A 537 13.34 39.03 20.58
CA VAL A 537 13.65 37.63 20.84
C VAL A 537 14.96 37.60 21.61
N LYS A 538 14.89 37.19 22.88
CA LYS A 538 16.08 36.97 23.70
C LYS A 538 16.73 35.67 23.27
N TYR A 539 17.91 35.80 22.67
CA TYR A 539 18.78 34.67 22.37
C TYR A 539 19.69 34.39 23.57
N GLU A 540 19.69 33.14 24.03
CA GLU A 540 20.64 32.64 25.03
C GLU A 540 21.24 31.33 24.53
N ARG A 541 22.57 31.23 24.55
CA ARG A 541 23.24 29.98 24.21
C ARG A 541 23.18 29.03 25.40
N ILE A 542 22.79 27.79 25.17
CA ILE A 542 22.79 26.79 26.23
C ILE A 542 24.06 25.95 26.12
N SER A 543 24.70 25.69 27.27
CA SER A 543 25.77 24.70 27.32
C SER A 543 25.19 23.31 27.14
N HIS A 544 25.82 22.51 26.29
CA HIS A 544 25.49 21.10 26.14
C HIS A 544 25.68 20.38 27.49
N GLN A 545 24.62 19.79 28.03
CA GLN A 545 24.70 18.94 29.21
C GLN A 545 24.68 17.49 28.72
N LYS A 546 25.83 16.81 28.82
CA LYS A 546 25.93 15.39 28.47
C LYS A 546 24.85 14.60 29.22
N GLY A 547 23.94 13.96 28.50
CA GLY A 547 23.07 12.95 29.07
C GLY A 547 23.89 11.74 29.54
N ILE A 548 23.30 10.87 30.37
CA ILE A 548 23.94 9.59 30.75
C ILE A 548 24.32 8.76 29.52
N ASP A 549 23.58 8.97 28.44
CA ASP A 549 23.75 8.40 27.13
C ASP A 549 24.96 8.95 26.36
N GLU A 550 25.72 9.87 26.91
CA GLU A 550 26.91 10.44 26.28
C GLU A 550 28.19 10.25 27.11
N MET A 551 28.01 9.79 28.35
CA MET A 551 29.09 9.62 29.33
C MET A 551 29.92 8.38 29.02
N TYR A 552 31.24 8.52 29.05
CA TYR A 552 32.16 7.39 28.95
C TYR A 552 32.13 6.52 30.21
N LEU A 553 32.63 5.29 30.13
CA LEU A 553 32.63 4.33 31.24
C LEU A 553 33.06 4.93 32.58
N LYS A 554 34.16 5.70 32.60
CA LYS A 554 34.65 6.34 33.84
C LYS A 554 33.64 7.35 34.41
N GLU A 555 33.06 8.19 33.55
CA GLU A 555 32.02 9.15 33.95
C GLU A 555 30.78 8.43 34.48
N LEU A 556 30.37 7.33 33.83
CA LEU A 556 29.24 6.50 34.27
C LEU A 556 29.48 5.85 35.64
N GLN A 557 30.69 5.35 35.88
CA GLN A 557 31.06 4.71 37.15
C GLN A 557 31.07 5.70 38.32
N GLU A 558 31.35 6.98 38.07
CA GLU A 558 31.44 8.05 39.07
C GLU A 558 30.08 8.73 39.38
N ILE A 559 29.02 8.47 38.61
CA ILE A 559 27.69 9.07 38.85
C ILE A 559 27.23 8.76 40.29
N PRO A 560 26.71 9.70 41.09
CA PRO A 560 26.13 9.39 42.40
C PRO A 560 24.85 8.53 42.28
N LYS A 561 24.61 7.57 43.19
CA LYS A 561 23.40 6.71 43.16
C LYS A 561 22.09 7.51 43.03
N LYS A 562 22.00 8.68 43.68
CA LYS A 562 20.83 9.60 43.63
C LYS A 562 20.57 10.25 42.26
N LYS A 563 21.55 10.25 41.36
CA LYS A 563 21.45 10.83 40.00
C LYS A 563 21.26 9.76 38.92
N ILE A 564 21.16 8.48 39.30
CA ILE A 564 20.89 7.41 38.34
C ILE A 564 19.46 7.58 37.82
N VAL A 565 19.32 7.60 36.49
CA VAL A 565 18.04 7.62 35.79
C VAL A 565 17.83 6.32 35.02
N ARG A 566 16.60 6.09 34.55
CA ARG A 566 16.26 4.92 33.72
C ARG A 566 17.13 4.87 32.46
N GLY A 567 17.66 3.70 32.12
CA GLY A 567 18.59 3.45 31.01
C GLY A 567 20.06 3.40 31.42
N TYR A 568 20.39 3.84 32.64
CA TYR A 568 21.79 3.89 33.12
C TYR A 568 22.49 2.53 33.14
N TYR A 569 21.84 1.48 33.63
CA TYR A 569 22.49 0.18 33.80
C TYR A 569 22.68 -0.53 32.47
N GLU A 570 21.75 -0.37 31.53
CA GLU A 570 21.92 -0.87 30.16
C GLU A 570 23.10 -0.18 29.45
N ILE A 571 23.25 1.13 29.64
CA ILE A 571 24.37 1.91 29.08
C ILE A 571 25.69 1.51 29.74
N LEU A 572 25.73 1.41 31.06
CA LEU A 572 26.90 0.97 31.81
C LEU A 572 27.35 -0.41 31.33
N TRP A 573 26.42 -1.36 31.16
CA TRP A 573 26.74 -2.68 30.66
C TRP A 573 27.30 -2.65 29.23
N LYS A 574 26.71 -1.85 28.32
CA LYS A 574 27.24 -1.72 26.97
C LYS A 574 28.70 -1.26 26.98
N GLU A 575 29.03 -0.23 27.74
CA GLU A 575 30.39 0.30 27.83
C GLU A 575 31.35 -0.72 28.47
N LEU A 576 30.88 -1.44 29.50
CA LEU A 576 31.60 -2.53 30.13
C LEU A 576 31.91 -3.68 29.15
N LYS A 577 30.94 -4.10 28.31
CA LYS A 577 31.16 -5.12 27.26
C LYS A 577 32.26 -4.72 26.29
N ASN A 578 32.34 -3.44 25.93
CA ASN A 578 33.33 -2.95 24.96
C ASN A 578 34.77 -3.02 25.49
N VAL A 579 34.97 -2.83 26.79
CA VAL A 579 36.29 -2.87 27.42
C VAL A 579 36.66 -4.26 27.95
N THR A 580 35.67 -5.10 28.25
CA THR A 580 35.86 -6.43 28.83
C THR A 580 36.15 -7.46 27.74
N LYS A 581 37.41 -7.82 27.55
CA LYS A 581 37.85 -8.73 26.47
C LYS A 581 38.14 -10.17 26.90
N LYS A 582 38.23 -10.45 28.21
CA LYS A 582 38.61 -11.78 28.73
C LYS A 582 37.59 -12.25 29.76
N ARG A 583 37.11 -13.47 29.58
CA ARG A 583 36.38 -14.26 30.58
C ARG A 583 37.38 -14.86 31.56
N LEU A 584 37.11 -14.75 32.87
CA LEU A 584 37.77 -15.57 33.88
C LEU A 584 36.93 -16.83 34.14
N ASN A 585 37.61 -17.96 34.31
CA ASN A 585 36.98 -19.18 34.80
C ASN A 585 37.22 -19.28 36.30
N GLU A 586 36.28 -19.92 36.99
CA GLU A 586 36.43 -20.25 38.40
C GLU A 586 37.61 -21.22 38.57
N PRO A 587 38.55 -20.94 39.50
CA PRO A 587 39.57 -21.89 39.85
C PRO A 587 38.92 -23.14 40.45
N PRO A 588 39.30 -24.37 40.04
CA PRO A 588 38.70 -25.60 40.57
C PRO A 588 38.79 -25.77 42.10
N TRP A 589 39.74 -25.07 42.74
CA TRP A 589 40.01 -25.12 44.17
C TRP A 589 39.32 -24.01 44.97
N MET A 590 38.65 -23.06 44.32
CA MET A 590 38.01 -21.92 45.00
C MET A 590 36.51 -22.17 45.15
N HIS A 591 36.02 -22.08 46.39
CA HIS A 591 34.59 -22.16 46.70
C HIS A 591 34.09 -20.78 47.13
N PHE A 592 33.10 -20.25 46.40
CA PHE A 592 32.49 -18.96 46.72
C PHE A 592 31.32 -19.14 47.69
N THR A 593 31.18 -18.25 48.66
CA THR A 593 30.15 -18.30 49.70
C THR A 593 28.75 -17.99 49.18
N ASP A 594 28.66 -17.15 48.15
CA ASP A 594 27.42 -16.72 47.52
C ASP A 594 27.67 -16.20 46.10
N GLU A 595 26.58 -15.81 45.43
CA GLU A 595 26.61 -15.26 44.08
C GLU A 595 27.42 -13.96 43.98
N TYR A 596 27.35 -13.10 44.99
CA TYR A 596 28.06 -11.82 44.99
C TYR A 596 29.56 -12.03 45.06
N ALA A 597 30.04 -12.86 45.98
CA ALA A 597 31.45 -13.21 46.11
C ALA A 597 32.00 -13.82 44.81
N ARG A 598 31.23 -14.71 44.17
CA ARG A 598 31.57 -15.30 42.87
C ARG A 598 31.67 -14.23 41.77
N LEU A 599 30.65 -13.38 41.65
CA LEU A 599 30.62 -12.32 40.65
C LEU A 599 31.75 -11.31 40.87
N MET A 600 32.04 -10.91 42.11
CA MET A 600 33.08 -9.92 42.41
C MET A 600 34.49 -10.45 42.14
N TYR A 601 34.69 -11.76 42.27
CA TYR A 601 35.95 -12.38 41.89
C TYR A 601 36.13 -12.43 40.37
N LEU A 602 35.09 -12.88 39.65
CA LEU A 602 35.17 -13.07 38.19
C LEU A 602 35.05 -11.75 37.41
N TYR A 603 34.24 -10.83 37.91
CA TYR A 603 33.88 -9.60 37.21
C TYR A 603 33.48 -8.45 38.17
N PRO A 604 34.44 -7.88 38.91
CA PRO A 604 34.19 -6.84 39.92
C PRO A 604 33.54 -5.58 39.36
N GLU A 605 33.73 -5.28 38.07
CA GLU A 605 33.11 -4.12 37.41
C GLU A 605 31.57 -4.18 37.40
N ALA A 606 30.99 -5.37 37.56
CA ALA A 606 29.55 -5.55 37.69
C ALA A 606 28.99 -5.23 39.09
N GLN A 607 29.82 -4.82 40.06
CA GLN A 607 29.41 -4.56 41.45
C GLN A 607 28.16 -3.70 41.52
N ARG A 608 28.18 -2.57 40.81
CA ARG A 608 27.12 -1.58 40.84
C ARG A 608 25.82 -2.08 40.21
N ILE A 609 25.91 -2.95 39.21
CA ILE A 609 24.77 -3.62 38.58
C ILE A 609 24.17 -4.62 39.57
N TYR A 610 25.02 -5.42 40.23
CA TYR A 610 24.56 -6.40 41.21
C TYR A 610 23.84 -5.76 42.39
N GLU A 611 24.44 -4.74 43.01
CA GLU A 611 23.84 -4.04 44.15
C GLU A 611 22.45 -3.49 43.80
N ALA A 612 22.33 -2.85 42.62
CA ALA A 612 21.06 -2.30 42.18
C ALA A 612 20.02 -3.37 41.84
N ALA A 613 20.44 -4.47 41.22
CA ALA A 613 19.56 -5.60 40.93
C ALA A 613 19.05 -6.25 42.22
N PHE A 614 19.94 -6.37 43.22
CA PHE A 614 19.62 -6.89 44.55
C PHE A 614 18.65 -5.97 45.30
N ASP A 615 18.79 -4.66 45.16
CA ASP A 615 17.87 -3.64 45.68
C ASP A 615 16.53 -3.56 44.89
N GLY A 616 16.31 -4.44 43.92
CA GLY A 616 15.05 -4.56 43.18
C GLY A 616 14.93 -3.66 41.94
N ASN A 617 16.02 -3.02 41.49
CA ASN A 617 16.00 -2.25 40.26
C ASN A 617 15.77 -3.17 39.04
N MET A 618 14.65 -2.98 38.36
CA MET A 618 14.21 -3.83 37.24
C MET A 618 15.21 -3.88 36.08
N GLU A 619 15.89 -2.75 35.83
CA GLU A 619 16.84 -2.59 34.71
C GLU A 619 18.17 -3.26 35.04
N ALA A 620 18.69 -3.02 36.26
CA ALA A 620 19.88 -3.70 36.73
C ALA A 620 19.71 -5.22 36.79
N ALA A 621 18.53 -5.71 37.20
CA ALA A 621 18.20 -7.13 37.17
C ALA A 621 18.18 -7.70 35.73
N TYR A 622 17.64 -6.95 34.77
CA TYR A 622 17.66 -7.34 33.37
C TYR A 622 19.09 -7.46 32.85
N VAL A 623 19.91 -6.45 33.13
CA VAL A 623 21.32 -6.38 32.75
C VAL A 623 22.14 -7.49 33.41
N LEU A 624 21.94 -7.77 34.69
CA LEU A 624 22.62 -8.85 35.39
C LEU A 624 22.27 -10.22 34.78
N GLY A 625 21.02 -10.39 34.34
CA GLY A 625 20.62 -11.55 33.54
C GLY A 625 21.39 -11.66 32.22
N GLN A 626 21.69 -10.54 31.55
CA GLN A 626 22.51 -10.52 30.33
C GLN A 626 23.99 -10.83 30.60
N ILE A 627 24.54 -10.36 31.73
CA ILE A 627 25.93 -10.68 32.13
C ILE A 627 26.15 -12.20 32.18
N TYR A 628 25.22 -12.94 32.78
CA TYR A 628 25.27 -14.40 32.81
C TYR A 628 24.93 -15.10 31.48
N MET A 629 24.52 -14.35 30.45
CA MET A 629 24.19 -14.85 29.11
C MET A 629 25.23 -14.52 28.03
N ASP A 630 26.14 -13.58 28.26
CA ASP A 630 26.95 -13.01 27.17
C ASP A 630 28.39 -13.58 27.09
N ASP A 631 28.79 -14.51 28.00
CA ASP A 631 30.17 -15.00 28.22
C ASP A 631 31.24 -13.92 28.48
N ILE A 632 30.82 -12.73 28.89
CA ILE A 632 31.73 -11.59 29.07
C ILE A 632 31.94 -11.37 30.56
N GLY A 633 33.21 -11.41 30.99
CA GLY A 633 33.60 -11.32 32.39
C GLY A 633 33.40 -12.64 33.15
N VAL A 634 32.18 -13.19 33.10
CA VAL A 634 31.79 -14.44 33.78
C VAL A 634 31.46 -15.56 32.80
N PRO A 635 31.63 -16.85 33.19
CA PRO A 635 31.07 -17.97 32.45
C PRO A 635 29.55 -17.89 32.34
N HIS A 636 29.00 -18.30 31.20
CA HIS A 636 27.56 -18.48 31.05
C HIS A 636 26.94 -19.29 32.19
N ASP A 637 25.85 -18.77 32.74
CA ASP A 637 25.02 -19.47 33.72
C ASP A 637 23.54 -19.19 33.43
N TYR A 638 22.91 -20.08 32.65
CA TYR A 638 21.50 -19.93 32.30
C TYR A 638 20.56 -19.99 33.51
N SER A 639 20.97 -20.62 34.61
CA SER A 639 20.17 -20.70 35.83
C SER A 639 20.13 -19.35 36.53
N LEU A 640 21.29 -18.70 36.70
CA LEU A 640 21.38 -17.33 37.23
C LEU A 640 20.74 -16.32 36.27
N ALA A 641 20.98 -16.45 34.96
CA ALA A 641 20.32 -15.61 33.96
C ALA A 641 18.78 -15.70 34.07
N LYS A 642 18.23 -16.92 34.19
CA LYS A 642 16.80 -17.16 34.36
C LYS A 642 16.26 -16.53 35.65
N LYS A 643 17.01 -16.64 36.76
CA LYS A 643 16.65 -16.04 38.06
C LYS A 643 16.51 -14.53 37.92
N TRP A 644 17.53 -13.84 37.42
CA TRP A 644 17.52 -12.38 37.29
C TRP A 644 16.53 -11.88 36.25
N MET A 645 16.36 -12.63 35.16
CA MET A 645 15.38 -12.30 34.14
C MET A 645 13.93 -12.46 34.65
N LYS A 646 13.66 -13.42 35.55
CA LYS A 646 12.38 -13.48 36.28
C LYS A 646 12.19 -12.27 37.18
N THR A 647 13.22 -11.87 37.94
CA THR A 647 13.15 -10.67 38.80
C THR A 647 12.83 -9.43 37.98
N ALA A 648 13.55 -9.21 36.88
CA ALA A 648 13.31 -8.10 35.97
C ALA A 648 11.89 -8.12 35.40
N LYS A 649 11.39 -9.31 34.98
CA LYS A 649 10.02 -9.48 34.49
C LYS A 649 8.99 -9.11 35.57
N SER A 650 9.15 -9.62 36.79
CA SER A 650 8.24 -9.35 37.90
C SER A 650 8.23 -7.87 38.29
N ALA A 651 9.37 -7.19 38.15
CA ALA A 651 9.50 -5.75 38.38
C ALA A 651 9.06 -4.89 37.17
N GLY A 652 8.50 -5.49 36.12
CA GLY A 652 7.91 -4.76 34.99
C GLY A 652 8.88 -4.42 33.85
N HIS A 653 10.08 -5.03 33.81
CA HIS A 653 11.02 -4.79 32.72
C HIS A 653 10.46 -5.31 31.38
N PRO A 654 10.28 -4.44 30.36
CA PRO A 654 9.51 -4.77 29.16
C PRO A 654 10.13 -5.88 28.30
N ASN A 655 11.47 -6.02 28.32
CA ASN A 655 12.17 -7.03 27.53
C ASN A 655 12.44 -8.35 28.27
N ALA A 656 12.21 -8.40 29.59
CA ALA A 656 12.68 -9.52 30.39
C ALA A 656 11.95 -10.83 30.05
N TRP A 657 10.65 -10.76 29.75
CA TRP A 657 9.88 -11.95 29.39
C TRP A 657 10.37 -12.61 28.10
N ARG A 658 10.84 -11.84 27.11
CA ARG A 658 11.35 -12.35 25.82
C ARG A 658 12.63 -13.15 26.04
N VAL A 659 13.56 -12.55 26.77
CA VAL A 659 14.83 -13.21 27.08
C VAL A 659 14.59 -14.44 27.96
N LEU A 660 13.67 -14.37 28.92
CA LEU A 660 13.27 -15.53 29.73
C LEU A 660 12.73 -16.67 28.87
N LYS A 661 11.90 -16.38 27.86
CA LYS A 661 11.39 -17.37 26.90
C LYS A 661 12.53 -17.99 26.08
N SER A 662 13.52 -17.20 25.68
CA SER A 662 14.72 -17.70 24.99
C SER A 662 15.58 -18.60 25.88
N ILE A 663 15.81 -18.22 27.14
CA ILE A 663 16.55 -19.04 28.11
C ILE A 663 15.81 -20.37 28.37
N GLN A 664 14.48 -20.34 28.50
CA GLN A 664 13.67 -21.54 28.65
C GLN A 664 13.77 -22.47 27.44
N LEU A 665 13.77 -21.91 26.23
CA LEU A 665 13.93 -22.68 24.99
C LEU A 665 15.32 -23.33 24.93
N ILE A 666 16.38 -22.59 25.25
CA ILE A 666 17.76 -23.12 25.31
C ILE A 666 17.85 -24.25 26.34
N ALA A 667 17.31 -24.04 27.55
CA ALA A 667 17.30 -25.04 28.60
C ALA A 667 16.52 -26.31 28.21
N HIS A 668 15.44 -26.16 27.42
CA HIS A 668 14.72 -27.30 26.87
C HIS A 668 15.55 -28.03 25.82
N MET A 669 16.28 -27.31 24.95
CA MET A 669 17.14 -27.90 23.92
C MET A 669 18.36 -28.64 24.47
N THR A 670 18.87 -28.24 25.64
CA THR A 670 19.99 -28.89 26.34
C THR A 670 19.54 -30.06 27.22
N ASN A 671 18.25 -30.39 27.20
CA ASN A 671 17.75 -31.61 27.83
C ASN A 671 18.12 -32.81 26.94
N ASP A 672 18.64 -33.87 27.56
CA ASP A 672 19.12 -35.07 26.84
C ASP A 672 17.99 -35.92 26.26
N ASP A 673 16.76 -35.71 26.74
CA ASP A 673 15.54 -36.42 26.28
C ASP A 673 14.88 -35.84 25.02
N MET A 674 15.42 -34.75 24.45
CA MET A 674 14.84 -34.10 23.27
C MET A 674 15.17 -34.83 21.97
N ASP A 675 14.16 -35.09 21.14
CA ASP A 675 14.38 -35.67 19.81
C ASP A 675 15.10 -34.69 18.86
N GLU A 676 15.74 -35.24 17.82
CA GLU A 676 16.57 -34.46 16.91
C GLU A 676 15.76 -33.50 16.01
N TYR A 677 14.48 -33.77 15.77
CA TYR A 677 13.59 -32.91 14.99
C TYR A 677 13.20 -31.65 15.77
N GLU A 678 12.81 -31.79 17.03
CA GLU A 678 12.51 -30.66 17.91
C GLU A 678 13.76 -29.81 18.17
N ARG A 679 14.92 -30.45 18.32
CA ARG A 679 16.22 -29.77 18.43
C ARG A 679 16.58 -29.00 17.15
N ARG A 680 16.24 -29.51 15.96
CA ARG A 680 16.40 -28.82 14.66
C ARG A 680 15.43 -27.66 14.49
N LEU A 681 14.16 -27.85 14.86
CA LEU A 681 13.12 -26.81 14.79
C LEU A 681 13.47 -25.63 15.72
N ALA A 682 13.90 -25.92 16.95
CA ALA A 682 14.33 -24.91 17.91
C ALA A 682 15.59 -24.16 17.41
N LYS A 683 16.57 -24.87 16.80
CA LYS A 683 17.72 -24.24 16.11
C LYS A 683 17.28 -23.35 14.94
N ALA A 684 16.27 -23.75 14.16
CA ALA A 684 15.74 -22.95 13.06
C ALA A 684 15.06 -21.67 13.57
N ILE A 685 14.27 -21.76 14.65
CA ILE A 685 13.63 -20.60 15.31
C ILE A 685 14.68 -19.65 15.89
N LEU A 686 15.73 -20.19 16.53
CA LEU A 686 16.86 -19.38 17.02
C LEU A 686 17.63 -18.71 15.88
N ARG A 687 17.89 -19.41 14.77
CA ARG A 687 18.51 -18.83 13.57
C ARG A 687 17.64 -17.77 12.92
N LEU A 688 16.31 -17.92 12.91
CA LEU A 688 15.39 -16.90 12.41
C LEU A 688 15.35 -15.66 13.31
N ARG A 689 15.40 -15.84 14.64
CA ARG A 689 15.48 -14.76 15.62
C ARG A 689 16.85 -14.07 15.63
N GLN A 690 17.94 -14.80 15.42
CA GLN A 690 19.28 -14.23 15.26
C GLN A 690 19.46 -13.56 13.89
N LYS A 691 18.89 -14.09 12.80
CA LYS A 691 18.86 -13.44 11.49
C LYS A 691 18.09 -12.13 11.51
N SER A 692 16.98 -12.00 12.27
CA SER A 692 16.32 -10.70 12.41
C SER A 692 17.16 -9.65 13.17
N ILE A 693 18.13 -10.11 13.96
CA ILE A 693 19.09 -9.27 14.70
C ILE A 693 20.35 -8.96 13.86
N ILE A 694 20.75 -9.84 12.94
CA ILE A 694 22.03 -9.75 12.19
C ILE A 694 21.86 -9.31 10.72
N GLU A 695 20.75 -9.61 10.04
CA GLU A 695 20.66 -9.45 8.57
C GLU A 695 20.42 -8.03 8.03
N ASP A 696 19.89 -7.04 8.78
CA ASP A 696 19.96 -5.64 8.29
C ASP A 696 21.24 -4.90 8.70
N GLY A 697 22.26 -5.61 9.22
CA GLY A 697 23.60 -5.04 9.41
C GLY A 697 24.50 -5.18 8.18
N ASN A 698 24.31 -6.22 7.37
CA ASN A 698 25.28 -6.63 6.34
C ASN A 698 24.83 -6.45 4.89
N GLN A 699 23.61 -5.99 4.61
CA GLN A 699 23.19 -5.70 3.22
C GLN A 699 23.77 -4.41 2.61
N LYS A 700 24.62 -3.67 3.35
CA LYS A 700 25.35 -2.50 2.80
C LYS A 700 26.85 -2.69 2.59
N LEU A 701 27.42 -3.86 2.93
CA LEU A 701 28.87 -4.11 2.82
C LEU A 701 29.27 -5.08 1.69
N ASN A 702 28.33 -5.76 1.03
CA ASN A 702 28.66 -6.75 -0.04
C ASN A 702 28.30 -6.30 -1.47
N LEU A 703 28.17 -4.99 -1.73
CA LEU A 703 27.99 -4.47 -3.10
C LEU A 703 29.23 -3.73 -3.65
N LEU A 704 30.36 -3.78 -2.96
CA LEU A 704 31.61 -3.13 -3.41
C LEU A 704 32.78 -4.10 -3.73
N ASP A 705 32.64 -5.41 -3.50
CA ASP A 705 33.74 -6.38 -3.73
C ASP A 705 33.54 -7.33 -4.93
N ASN A 706 32.57 -7.08 -5.83
CA ASN A 706 32.42 -7.83 -7.08
C ASN A 706 32.45 -6.90 -8.32
N ALA A 707 33.45 -6.03 -8.38
CA ALA A 707 33.91 -5.41 -9.61
C ALA A 707 35.42 -5.67 -9.75
N GLY A 708 35.72 -6.92 -10.14
CA GLY A 708 37.02 -7.38 -10.64
C GLY A 708 36.76 -8.21 -11.87
#